data_AF-A0A482ZSY1-F1
#
_entry.id   AF-A0A482ZSY1-F1
#
_cell.length_a   1.000
_cell.length_b   1.000
_cell.length_c   1.000
_cell.angle_alpha   90.00
_cell.angle_beta   90.00
_cell.angle_gamma   90.00
#
_symmetry.space_group_name_H-M   'P 1'
#
loop_
_entity.id
_entity.type
_entity.pdbx_description
1 polymer ?
#
loop_
_entity_poly.entity_id
_entity_poly.type
_entity_poly.pdbx_seq_one_letter_code
_entity_poly.pdbx_strand_id
1 'polypeptide(L)'
;MHTLTRLFSTLIIALTLSACGGGGGGGSNPDNTSSGSGVGGKGPFVEGSSVRVFALNNNGTRNTTTTITTTTTGDRGAYTFNNIGFSGVSEVEIAGFYLDENTGITSLNPATLTAVVNIVANSAFSTNINVFTDIEAMRIKALMADGNSLADARTSATFIVAELFGLTTGVSLAELDLIDGSNNNNLTLLRASAAIAKSPAILTKLRTAAESTTGSLTNSMTGSDALADLNTEITKLDFTSITETIVTVSDNPPTTDAFTILNIAPVLSTATLTVQTVDEDAAAFQIALSASDVNNNALTFTAHSVNGNLATVTTTTNGTTGVLSITPQPNDNGTTTIIVNVTDSAGGVDSRQFVLNVQAVNDPVTGSPTIDGSTIENQTLTVNTGNIADVDGLNTFSYQWKANGADISGATNTTLTLAQAQVGSTITVTASYTDDDGTPESVTSTHGGAVVAAPDIPTAAPTASVQSATQINLSWTEVNDANYYRLYQSSASIYDGSNLNYSHTGLTANTDYSYTLKACVNRQENTCSNVSPATTATTQQSIPNAPSTPTALTASVQSATQINLSWSIVSGASYYEIYRNTSDNNNALARIGNTVDPLNTYQDTGLDGNIQYYYWLKACNSTLCSDFSSVTSAIFPTLVTLGEKIFSDTNLSRPTGQSCASCHAMSNQFTDPDQTLPTSAGAVAGEFGTRNSPTAGYAARIPEFTRNTDGVASGGQFLDGRASTLELQARLPFLNPVEMNMPDEAAVITAIKNGSYANDFEIVFGTGVLNDVAASYTKMTEAIAAFERSNVFSPFTSKFDAMQNDLATFTHQEQLGFHLFSRQGGQGGVNCSRCHSDNGDQPIFSNFEYENIGVPKNAALLTQEGNDFIDLGLGGVSNIDSENGKFRVPTLRNVADTPPYMHNGVFNTLTEVVEFYNLRNAADAEVTANVTNDDVGNLNLNPMQIAAIVAFLRTLSDGYSNN
;
A
#
# COMPACT_ATOMS: atom_id res chain seq x y z
N MET A 1 -24.05 -36.50 10.08
CA MET A 1 -24.96 -37.52 9.51
C MET A 1 -25.80 -38.27 10.55
N HIS A 2 -25.25 -39.09 11.47
CA HIS A 2 -26.04 -40.02 12.32
C HIS A 2 -27.25 -39.45 13.09
N THR A 3 -27.34 -38.15 13.36
CA THR A 3 -28.50 -37.53 14.02
C THR A 3 -29.68 -37.29 13.08
N LEU A 4 -29.48 -37.01 11.79
CA LEU A 4 -30.56 -36.92 10.79
C LEU A 4 -31.34 -38.25 10.72
N THR A 5 -30.59 -39.35 10.81
CA THR A 5 -31.13 -40.71 10.82
C THR A 5 -32.16 -40.92 11.92
N ARG A 6 -32.06 -40.24 13.08
CA ARG A 6 -33.01 -40.40 14.20
C ARG A 6 -34.32 -39.62 14.01
N LEU A 7 -34.28 -38.42 13.45
CA LEU A 7 -35.52 -37.66 13.20
C LEU A 7 -36.36 -38.40 12.15
N PHE A 8 -35.74 -38.76 11.02
CA PHE A 8 -36.39 -39.57 10.00
C PHE A 8 -36.68 -41.01 10.45
N SER A 9 -35.88 -41.64 11.33
CA SER A 9 -36.28 -42.91 11.95
C SER A 9 -37.59 -42.78 12.70
N THR A 10 -37.91 -41.65 13.33
CA THR A 10 -39.18 -41.51 14.07
C THR A 10 -40.37 -41.46 13.13
N LEU A 11 -40.24 -40.77 11.99
CA LEU A 11 -41.25 -40.72 10.93
C LEU A 11 -41.36 -42.06 10.18
N ILE A 12 -40.23 -42.69 9.86
CA ILE A 12 -40.13 -44.01 9.22
C ILE A 12 -40.64 -45.11 10.17
N ILE A 13 -40.45 -45.01 11.49
CA ILE A 13 -41.02 -45.93 12.47
C ILE A 13 -42.55 -45.82 12.48
N ALA A 14 -43.13 -44.61 12.41
CA ALA A 14 -44.58 -44.46 12.27
C ALA A 14 -45.12 -45.07 10.97
N LEU A 15 -44.39 -44.95 9.86
CA LEU A 15 -44.75 -45.54 8.56
C LEU A 15 -44.57 -47.07 8.53
N THR A 16 -43.48 -47.60 9.09
CA THR A 16 -43.14 -49.04 9.05
C THR A 16 -43.89 -49.87 10.09
N LEU A 17 -44.22 -49.31 11.27
CA LEU A 17 -45.11 -49.97 12.23
C LEU A 17 -46.52 -50.25 11.64
N SER A 18 -46.92 -49.51 10.61
CA SER A 18 -48.20 -49.71 9.91
C SER A 18 -48.16 -50.77 8.81
N ALA A 19 -46.96 -51.20 8.36
CA ALA A 19 -46.78 -52.09 7.22
C ALA A 19 -46.81 -53.60 7.56
N CYS A 20 -46.92 -53.96 8.85
CA CYS A 20 -46.86 -55.34 9.32
C CYS A 20 -48.26 -55.92 9.65
N GLY A 21 -49.07 -56.18 8.63
CA GLY A 21 -50.40 -56.80 8.74
C GLY A 21 -50.57 -57.97 7.76
N GLY A 22 -50.73 -59.19 8.26
CA GLY A 22 -50.66 -60.43 7.46
C GLY A 22 -51.73 -60.58 6.37
N GLY A 23 -51.36 -61.19 5.24
CA GLY A 23 -52.20 -61.34 4.07
C GLY A 23 -53.10 -62.59 4.03
N GLY A 24 -54.01 -62.60 3.06
CA GLY A 24 -54.85 -63.74 2.67
C GLY A 24 -55.28 -63.57 1.21
N GLY A 25 -55.21 -64.64 0.41
CA GLY A 25 -55.28 -64.54 -1.06
C GLY A 25 -56.65 -64.82 -1.69
N GLY A 26 -56.78 -64.42 -2.96
CA GLY A 26 -57.91 -64.67 -3.84
C GLY A 26 -57.67 -63.95 -5.18
N GLY A 27 -57.88 -64.62 -6.32
CA GLY A 27 -57.46 -64.12 -7.64
C GLY A 27 -58.61 -63.63 -8.55
N SER A 28 -58.34 -63.68 -9.86
CA SER A 28 -59.21 -63.31 -11.01
C SER A 28 -59.50 -61.82 -11.25
N ASN A 29 -58.82 -61.28 -12.26
CA ASN A 29 -59.36 -60.32 -13.25
C ASN A 29 -60.43 -61.08 -14.09
N PRO A 30 -61.55 -60.48 -14.60
CA PRO A 30 -61.49 -59.40 -15.59
C PRO A 30 -62.65 -58.34 -15.60
N ASP A 31 -62.54 -57.41 -16.56
CA ASP A 31 -63.59 -56.68 -17.30
C ASP A 31 -64.54 -55.64 -16.63
N ASN A 32 -64.13 -54.36 -16.75
CA ASN A 32 -64.66 -53.36 -17.72
C ASN A 32 -66.15 -52.89 -17.68
N THR A 33 -66.31 -51.57 -17.90
CA THR A 33 -67.57 -50.80 -18.13
C THR A 33 -68.56 -50.67 -16.95
N SER A 34 -69.37 -49.60 -16.82
CA SER A 34 -69.23 -48.19 -17.23
C SER A 34 -70.31 -47.32 -16.53
N SER A 35 -70.03 -46.02 -16.36
CA SER A 35 -70.96 -44.96 -15.89
C SER A 35 -71.47 -45.02 -14.43
N GLY A 36 -71.61 -43.85 -13.80
CA GLY A 36 -72.37 -43.65 -12.56
C GLY A 36 -71.56 -43.21 -11.33
N SER A 37 -71.98 -42.11 -10.71
CA SER A 37 -71.54 -41.56 -9.40
C SER A 37 -70.04 -41.42 -9.11
N GLY A 38 -69.57 -40.17 -9.03
CA GLY A 38 -68.23 -39.86 -8.55
C GLY A 38 -68.08 -39.97 -7.03
N VAL A 39 -66.88 -40.34 -6.59
CA VAL A 39 -66.39 -40.16 -5.21
C VAL A 39 -65.07 -39.41 -5.33
N GLY A 40 -65.05 -38.12 -4.97
CA GLY A 40 -63.88 -37.27 -5.14
C GLY A 40 -62.74 -37.58 -4.17
N GLY A 41 -61.51 -37.18 -4.53
CA GLY A 41 -60.36 -37.23 -3.63
C GLY A 41 -60.61 -36.49 -2.32
N LYS A 42 -60.16 -37.08 -1.21
CA LYS A 42 -60.48 -36.62 0.16
C LYS A 42 -59.35 -35.75 0.69
N GLY A 43 -59.56 -34.44 0.71
CA GLY A 43 -58.58 -33.48 1.22
C GLY A 43 -58.66 -33.31 2.75
N PRO A 44 -57.63 -32.74 3.39
CA PRO A 44 -57.66 -32.42 4.83
C PRO A 44 -58.55 -31.22 5.18
N PHE A 45 -59.10 -30.51 4.19
CA PHE A 45 -59.97 -29.34 4.38
C PHE A 45 -61.39 -29.73 4.82
N VAL A 46 -62.04 -28.88 5.61
CA VAL A 46 -63.47 -29.04 5.98
C VAL A 46 -64.41 -28.44 4.93
N GLU A 47 -65.71 -28.76 5.00
CA GLU A 47 -66.78 -28.17 4.18
C GLU A 47 -66.78 -26.63 4.20
N GLY A 48 -67.13 -26.00 3.07
CA GLY A 48 -67.19 -24.55 2.93
C GLY A 48 -65.85 -23.85 2.71
N SER A 49 -64.73 -24.59 2.67
CA SER A 49 -63.42 -24.06 2.26
C SER A 49 -63.47 -23.61 0.80
N SER A 50 -62.82 -22.50 0.48
CA SER A 50 -62.85 -21.92 -0.87
C SER A 50 -61.86 -22.64 -1.79
N VAL A 51 -62.31 -23.05 -2.97
CA VAL A 51 -61.48 -23.68 -4.00
C VAL A 51 -61.46 -22.77 -5.23
N ARG A 52 -60.26 -22.44 -5.72
CA ARG A 52 -60.03 -21.55 -6.87
C ARG A 52 -59.14 -22.23 -7.89
N VAL A 53 -59.40 -22.00 -9.18
CA VAL A 53 -58.56 -22.48 -10.29
C VAL A 53 -58.09 -21.28 -11.09
N PHE A 54 -56.77 -21.20 -11.28
CA PHE A 54 -56.10 -20.20 -12.11
C PHE A 54 -55.39 -20.93 -13.26
N ALA A 55 -55.58 -20.48 -14.51
CA ALA A 55 -54.70 -20.92 -15.60
C ALA A 55 -53.28 -20.39 -15.35
N LEU A 56 -52.24 -21.15 -15.70
CA LEU A 56 -50.85 -20.70 -15.63
C LEU A 56 -50.33 -20.29 -17.00
N ASN A 57 -49.49 -19.25 -17.01
CA ASN A 57 -48.67 -18.87 -18.15
C ASN A 57 -47.45 -19.80 -18.26
N ASN A 58 -46.76 -19.80 -19.40
CA ASN A 58 -45.57 -20.65 -19.62
C ASN A 58 -44.46 -20.45 -18.57
N ASN A 59 -44.37 -19.26 -17.96
CA ASN A 59 -43.41 -18.92 -16.90
C ASN A 59 -43.92 -19.21 -15.47
N GLY A 60 -44.90 -20.11 -15.31
CA GLY A 60 -45.45 -20.51 -14.00
C GLY A 60 -46.34 -19.47 -13.32
N THR A 61 -46.49 -18.26 -13.86
CA THR A 61 -47.31 -17.20 -13.24
C THR A 61 -48.80 -17.37 -13.47
N ARG A 62 -49.65 -16.98 -12.51
CA ARG A 62 -51.12 -17.02 -12.62
C ARG A 62 -51.63 -16.06 -13.70
N ASN A 63 -52.43 -16.57 -14.63
CA ASN A 63 -53.20 -15.78 -15.58
C ASN A 63 -54.50 -15.32 -14.91
N THR A 64 -54.57 -14.03 -14.56
CA THR A 64 -55.70 -13.45 -13.80
C THR A 64 -56.98 -13.25 -14.60
N THR A 65 -56.95 -13.47 -15.93
CA THR A 65 -58.09 -13.24 -16.83
C THR A 65 -59.20 -14.30 -16.70
N THR A 66 -58.88 -15.48 -16.16
CA THR A 66 -59.81 -16.59 -15.95
C THR A 66 -59.56 -17.25 -14.61
N THR A 67 -60.44 -16.96 -13.64
CA THR A 67 -60.52 -17.66 -12.35
C THR A 67 -61.88 -18.36 -12.24
N ILE A 68 -61.90 -19.63 -11.86
CA ILE A 68 -63.14 -20.37 -11.56
C ILE A 68 -63.14 -20.72 -10.06
N THR A 69 -64.28 -20.58 -9.40
CA THR A 69 -64.40 -20.75 -7.94
C THR A 69 -65.52 -21.72 -7.57
N THR A 70 -65.28 -22.59 -6.59
CA THR A 70 -66.29 -23.42 -5.93
C THR A 70 -65.97 -23.52 -4.43
N THR A 71 -66.73 -24.31 -3.67
CA THR A 71 -66.41 -24.66 -2.28
C THR A 71 -66.27 -26.17 -2.10
N THR A 72 -65.56 -26.58 -1.05
CA THR A 72 -65.55 -27.96 -0.58
C THR A 72 -66.90 -28.34 0.05
N THR A 73 -67.18 -29.65 0.07
CA THR A 73 -68.39 -30.30 0.57
C THR A 73 -68.03 -31.52 1.40
N GLY A 74 -68.76 -31.75 2.50
CA GLY A 74 -68.49 -32.80 3.49
C GLY A 74 -67.23 -32.57 4.34
N ASP A 75 -67.13 -33.33 5.42
CA ASP A 75 -66.09 -33.19 6.46
C ASP A 75 -64.65 -33.47 6.00
N ARG A 76 -64.45 -33.93 4.75
CA ARG A 76 -63.15 -34.23 4.11
C ARG A 76 -62.99 -33.60 2.73
N GLY A 77 -63.50 -32.38 2.58
CA GLY A 77 -62.97 -31.42 1.61
C GLY A 77 -63.27 -31.69 0.15
N ALA A 78 -64.22 -32.56 -0.18
CA ALA A 78 -64.48 -32.95 -1.56
C ALA A 78 -65.09 -31.78 -2.36
N TYR A 79 -64.54 -31.49 -3.54
CA TYR A 79 -65.01 -30.40 -4.41
C TYR A 79 -65.26 -30.90 -5.84
N THR A 80 -66.01 -30.15 -6.63
CA THR A 80 -66.27 -30.47 -8.04
C THR A 80 -66.43 -29.20 -8.85
N PHE A 81 -65.82 -29.18 -10.04
CA PHE A 81 -65.97 -28.13 -11.04
C PHE A 81 -66.77 -28.67 -12.23
N ASN A 82 -67.84 -27.97 -12.60
CA ASN A 82 -68.64 -28.29 -13.77
C ASN A 82 -68.35 -27.28 -14.89
N ASN A 83 -68.18 -27.75 -16.12
CA ASN A 83 -68.04 -26.94 -17.34
C ASN A 83 -66.89 -25.92 -17.32
N ILE A 84 -65.65 -26.39 -17.10
CA ILE A 84 -64.45 -25.54 -17.22
C ILE A 84 -64.23 -25.18 -18.70
N GLY A 85 -64.26 -23.88 -19.01
CA GLY A 85 -64.23 -23.36 -20.38
C GLY A 85 -62.85 -23.25 -21.04
N PHE A 86 -61.78 -23.80 -20.43
CA PHE A 86 -60.41 -23.74 -20.96
C PHE A 86 -59.65 -25.04 -20.71
N SER A 87 -58.56 -25.25 -21.46
CA SER A 87 -57.61 -26.35 -21.29
C SER A 87 -56.20 -25.80 -21.00
N GLY A 88 -55.39 -26.53 -20.25
CA GLY A 88 -53.98 -26.24 -20.03
C GLY A 88 -53.53 -26.34 -18.56
N VAL A 89 -52.27 -25.98 -18.34
CA VAL A 89 -51.64 -25.96 -17.01
C VAL A 89 -52.43 -25.03 -16.09
N SER A 90 -52.80 -25.53 -14.92
CA SER A 90 -53.64 -24.79 -13.98
C SER A 90 -53.16 -24.99 -12.56
N GLU A 91 -53.11 -23.92 -11.80
CA GLU A 91 -52.94 -23.96 -10.35
C GLU A 91 -54.33 -24.02 -9.70
N VAL A 92 -54.58 -25.12 -9.00
CA VAL A 92 -55.73 -25.27 -8.11
C VAL A 92 -55.28 -24.85 -6.72
N GLU A 93 -56.07 -24.05 -6.05
CA GLU A 93 -55.80 -23.49 -4.73
C GLU A 93 -56.99 -23.78 -3.82
N ILE A 94 -56.74 -24.28 -2.62
CA ILE A 94 -57.76 -24.37 -1.56
C ILE A 94 -57.33 -23.50 -0.39
N ALA A 95 -58.23 -22.62 0.04
CA ALA A 95 -58.07 -21.74 1.20
C ALA A 95 -59.22 -21.99 2.18
N GLY A 96 -58.89 -22.46 3.38
CA GLY A 96 -59.88 -22.80 4.40
C GLY A 96 -59.27 -23.43 5.64
N PHE A 97 -60.14 -24.01 6.47
CA PHE A 97 -59.75 -24.71 7.69
C PHE A 97 -59.61 -26.21 7.45
N TYR A 98 -58.86 -26.89 8.32
CA TYR A 98 -58.50 -28.30 8.18
C TYR A 98 -59.07 -29.13 9.33
N LEU A 99 -59.47 -30.38 9.05
CA LEU A 99 -59.80 -31.34 10.09
C LEU A 99 -58.50 -31.95 10.66
N ASP A 100 -58.32 -31.88 11.98
CA ASP A 100 -57.22 -32.59 12.63
C ASP A 100 -57.60 -34.05 12.92
N GLU A 101 -57.14 -34.95 12.05
CA GLU A 101 -57.33 -36.41 12.14
C GLU A 101 -56.66 -37.07 13.37
N ASN A 102 -56.05 -36.31 14.28
CA ASN A 102 -55.63 -36.77 15.62
C ASN A 102 -56.57 -36.33 16.75
N THR A 103 -57.22 -35.17 16.63
CA THR A 103 -58.06 -34.58 17.70
C THR A 103 -59.55 -34.48 17.37
N GLY A 104 -59.93 -34.64 16.10
CA GLY A 104 -61.32 -34.48 15.62
C GLY A 104 -61.78 -33.03 15.56
N ILE A 105 -60.87 -32.06 15.69
CA ILE A 105 -61.18 -30.63 15.81
C ILE A 105 -60.67 -29.86 14.59
N THR A 106 -61.51 -28.97 14.06
CA THR A 106 -61.17 -28.04 12.97
C THR A 106 -60.06 -27.08 13.39
N SER A 107 -59.11 -26.78 12.50
CA SER A 107 -57.98 -25.88 12.79
C SER A 107 -58.44 -24.48 13.22
N LEU A 108 -57.74 -23.88 14.19
CA LEU A 108 -58.06 -22.52 14.67
C LEU A 108 -57.74 -21.43 13.64
N ASN A 109 -56.73 -21.69 12.79
CA ASN A 109 -56.34 -20.83 11.69
C ASN A 109 -56.65 -21.52 10.35
N PRO A 110 -57.07 -20.78 9.31
CA PRO A 110 -57.07 -21.28 7.95
C PRO A 110 -55.66 -21.20 7.35
N ALA A 111 -55.40 -21.99 6.31
CA ALA A 111 -54.20 -21.90 5.50
C ALA A 111 -54.52 -22.18 4.03
N THR A 112 -53.65 -21.74 3.13
CA THR A 112 -53.84 -21.87 1.67
C THR A 112 -52.79 -22.83 1.11
N LEU A 113 -53.25 -23.91 0.46
CA LEU A 113 -52.42 -24.91 -0.21
C LEU A 113 -52.81 -25.01 -1.69
N THR A 114 -51.86 -25.46 -2.50
CA THR A 114 -51.95 -25.47 -3.97
C THR A 114 -51.63 -26.85 -4.56
N ALA A 115 -52.01 -27.04 -5.82
CA ALA A 115 -51.59 -28.15 -6.67
C ALA A 115 -51.52 -27.66 -8.12
N VAL A 116 -50.53 -28.09 -8.91
CA VAL A 116 -50.47 -27.81 -10.34
C VAL A 116 -50.98 -29.03 -11.11
N VAL A 117 -52.08 -28.87 -11.85
CA VAL A 117 -52.71 -29.89 -12.69
C VAL A 117 -52.67 -29.49 -14.17
N ASN A 118 -53.10 -30.39 -15.06
CA ASN A 118 -53.38 -30.07 -16.45
C ASN A 118 -54.87 -30.31 -16.70
N ILE A 119 -55.63 -29.26 -17.02
CA ILE A 119 -57.08 -29.34 -17.19
C ILE A 119 -57.42 -29.52 -18.67
N VAL A 120 -58.43 -30.31 -18.96
CA VAL A 120 -59.06 -30.39 -20.29
C VAL A 120 -60.45 -29.77 -20.22
N ALA A 121 -60.77 -28.85 -21.13
CA ALA A 121 -62.04 -28.15 -21.17
C ALA A 121 -63.24 -29.11 -21.18
N ASN A 122 -64.27 -28.80 -20.39
CA ASN A 122 -65.47 -29.61 -20.18
C ASN A 122 -65.24 -31.03 -19.62
N SER A 123 -64.04 -31.37 -19.15
CA SER A 123 -63.80 -32.59 -18.37
C SER A 123 -63.98 -32.35 -16.87
N ALA A 124 -64.32 -33.40 -16.13
CA ALA A 124 -64.20 -33.40 -14.67
C ALA A 124 -62.79 -33.87 -14.29
N PHE A 125 -62.16 -33.16 -13.34
CA PHE A 125 -60.88 -33.56 -12.74
C PHE A 125 -61.03 -33.70 -11.22
N SER A 126 -60.14 -34.47 -10.62
CA SER A 126 -59.94 -34.52 -9.16
C SER A 126 -58.45 -34.63 -8.89
N THR A 127 -57.97 -33.88 -7.91
CA THR A 127 -56.58 -33.95 -7.40
C THR A 127 -56.63 -33.75 -5.89
N ASN A 128 -55.74 -34.41 -5.14
CA ASN A 128 -55.61 -34.14 -3.73
C ASN A 128 -54.81 -32.84 -3.51
N ILE A 129 -55.16 -32.05 -2.49
CA ILE A 129 -54.44 -30.81 -2.17
C ILE A 129 -54.03 -30.86 -0.71
N ASN A 130 -52.73 -31.08 -0.52
CA ASN A 130 -52.06 -31.33 0.74
C ASN A 130 -50.68 -30.67 0.74
N VAL A 131 -49.85 -30.91 1.76
CA VAL A 131 -48.54 -30.22 1.87
C VAL A 131 -47.54 -30.67 0.80
N PHE A 132 -47.60 -31.92 0.35
CA PHE A 132 -46.67 -32.47 -0.65
C PHE A 132 -46.97 -31.87 -2.03
N THR A 133 -48.25 -31.85 -2.43
CA THR A 133 -48.69 -31.25 -3.70
C THR A 133 -48.48 -29.74 -3.75
N ASP A 134 -48.49 -29.07 -2.59
CA ASP A 134 -48.22 -27.64 -2.48
C ASP A 134 -46.72 -27.31 -2.65
N ILE A 135 -45.85 -28.08 -2.01
CA ILE A 135 -44.40 -27.97 -2.19
C ILE A 135 -44.01 -28.34 -3.65
N GLU A 136 -44.65 -29.35 -4.22
CA GLU A 136 -44.47 -29.71 -5.63
C GLU A 136 -44.98 -28.59 -6.56
N ALA A 137 -46.16 -28.04 -6.32
CA ALA A 137 -46.74 -26.92 -7.07
C ALA A 137 -45.84 -25.68 -7.05
N MET A 138 -45.25 -25.37 -5.89
CA MET A 138 -44.24 -24.31 -5.73
C MET A 138 -43.03 -24.56 -6.65
N ARG A 139 -42.40 -25.75 -6.57
CA ARG A 139 -41.21 -26.06 -7.36
C ARG A 139 -41.49 -26.15 -8.85
N ILE A 140 -42.67 -26.64 -9.26
CA ILE A 140 -43.13 -26.59 -10.66
C ILE A 140 -43.19 -25.14 -11.15
N LYS A 141 -43.81 -24.23 -10.38
CA LYS A 141 -43.92 -22.81 -10.76
C LYS A 141 -42.55 -22.12 -10.85
N ALA A 142 -41.64 -22.42 -9.92
CA ALA A 142 -40.27 -21.90 -9.94
C ALA A 142 -39.51 -22.39 -11.19
N LEU A 143 -39.48 -23.70 -11.45
CA LEU A 143 -38.79 -24.27 -12.61
C LEU A 143 -39.39 -23.77 -13.94
N MET A 144 -40.71 -23.57 -14.01
CA MET A 144 -41.34 -22.94 -15.18
C MET A 144 -40.94 -21.46 -15.33
N ALA A 145 -40.74 -20.70 -14.25
CA ALA A 145 -40.20 -19.34 -14.31
C ALA A 145 -38.75 -19.32 -14.81
N ASP A 146 -37.95 -20.33 -14.43
CA ASP A 146 -36.60 -20.59 -14.95
C ASP A 146 -36.60 -21.13 -16.41
N GLY A 147 -37.77 -21.27 -17.05
CA GLY A 147 -37.91 -21.65 -18.46
C GLY A 147 -37.98 -23.16 -18.74
N ASN A 148 -38.03 -24.02 -17.73
CA ASN A 148 -38.18 -25.47 -17.91
C ASN A 148 -39.57 -25.82 -18.48
N SER A 149 -39.68 -26.92 -19.23
CA SER A 149 -41.00 -27.40 -19.66
C SER A 149 -41.79 -27.95 -18.48
N LEU A 150 -43.13 -28.01 -18.59
CA LEU A 150 -43.98 -28.59 -17.53
C LEU A 150 -43.60 -30.03 -17.19
N ALA A 151 -43.15 -30.82 -18.17
CA ALA A 151 -42.79 -32.21 -17.95
C ALA A 151 -41.54 -32.31 -17.05
N ASP A 152 -40.49 -31.56 -17.40
CA ASP A 152 -39.24 -31.50 -16.64
C ASP A 152 -39.47 -30.89 -15.25
N ALA A 153 -40.24 -29.79 -15.20
CA ALA A 153 -40.60 -29.10 -13.96
C ALA A 153 -41.38 -30.01 -12.99
N ARG A 154 -42.31 -30.84 -13.50
CA ARG A 154 -42.98 -31.88 -12.70
C ARG A 154 -41.99 -32.92 -12.21
N THR A 155 -41.28 -33.59 -13.12
CA THR A 155 -40.37 -34.69 -12.78
C THR A 155 -39.31 -34.27 -11.75
N SER A 156 -38.73 -33.08 -11.90
CA SER A 156 -37.78 -32.51 -10.94
C SER A 156 -38.44 -32.14 -9.60
N ALA A 157 -39.65 -31.60 -9.60
CA ALA A 157 -40.38 -31.29 -8.37
C ALA A 157 -40.76 -32.57 -7.59
N THR A 158 -41.26 -33.61 -8.28
CA THR A 158 -41.56 -34.91 -7.66
C THR A 158 -40.31 -35.52 -7.03
N PHE A 159 -39.16 -35.46 -7.71
CA PHE A 159 -37.88 -35.96 -7.18
C PHE A 159 -37.45 -35.20 -5.91
N ILE A 160 -37.48 -33.86 -5.95
CA ILE A 160 -37.11 -33.02 -4.79
C ILE A 160 -38.06 -33.25 -3.61
N VAL A 161 -39.36 -33.46 -3.84
CA VAL A 161 -40.32 -33.83 -2.78
C VAL A 161 -40.00 -35.22 -2.21
N ALA A 162 -39.67 -36.21 -3.05
CA ALA A 162 -39.25 -37.53 -2.57
C ALA A 162 -37.97 -37.46 -1.71
N GLU A 163 -36.98 -36.66 -2.12
CA GLU A 163 -35.73 -36.46 -1.37
C GLU A 163 -35.95 -35.69 -0.05
N LEU A 164 -36.68 -34.57 -0.08
CA LEU A 164 -36.96 -33.71 1.07
C LEU A 164 -37.71 -34.46 2.20
N PHE A 165 -38.53 -35.45 1.85
CA PHE A 165 -39.28 -36.27 2.80
C PHE A 165 -38.73 -37.69 2.99
N GLY A 166 -37.61 -38.04 2.35
CA GLY A 166 -36.94 -39.34 2.49
C GLY A 166 -37.75 -40.54 1.99
N LEU A 167 -38.58 -40.35 0.95
CA LEU A 167 -39.41 -41.39 0.35
C LEU A 167 -38.57 -42.32 -0.53
N THR A 168 -38.59 -43.61 -0.24
CA THR A 168 -37.91 -44.62 -1.07
C THR A 168 -38.56 -44.74 -2.46
N THR A 169 -37.75 -44.83 -3.51
CA THR A 169 -38.19 -45.05 -4.89
C THR A 169 -39.05 -46.32 -4.99
N GLY A 170 -40.35 -46.15 -5.14
CA GLY A 170 -41.34 -47.22 -5.00
C GLY A 170 -42.75 -46.68 -4.76
N VAL A 171 -42.88 -45.51 -4.10
CA VAL A 171 -44.11 -44.71 -4.14
C VAL A 171 -44.32 -44.23 -5.58
N SER A 172 -45.45 -44.59 -6.19
CA SER A 172 -45.82 -44.13 -7.52
C SER A 172 -46.47 -42.74 -7.48
N LEU A 173 -46.38 -41.98 -8.57
CA LEU A 173 -47.06 -40.68 -8.71
C LEU A 173 -48.56 -40.74 -8.40
N ALA A 174 -49.21 -41.89 -8.67
CA ALA A 174 -50.61 -42.10 -8.37
C ALA A 174 -50.93 -42.11 -6.86
N GLU A 175 -50.00 -42.48 -5.99
CA GLU A 175 -50.25 -42.61 -4.55
C GLU A 175 -50.18 -41.26 -3.80
N LEU A 176 -49.47 -40.27 -4.35
CA LEU A 176 -49.45 -38.90 -3.82
C LEU A 176 -50.72 -38.11 -4.20
N ASP A 177 -51.27 -38.36 -5.39
CA ASP A 177 -52.52 -37.73 -5.88
C ASP A 177 -53.78 -38.48 -5.36
N LEU A 178 -53.67 -39.77 -5.02
CA LEU A 178 -54.75 -40.59 -4.47
C LEU A 178 -54.65 -40.82 -2.95
N ILE A 179 -54.64 -39.73 -2.18
CA ILE A 179 -55.04 -39.79 -0.74
C ILE A 179 -56.57 -39.97 -0.64
N ASP A 180 -57.05 -41.13 -1.10
CA ASP A 180 -58.30 -41.71 -0.66
C ASP A 180 -58.07 -42.32 0.73
N GLY A 181 -58.75 -41.79 1.76
CA GLY A 181 -58.67 -42.27 3.14
C GLY A 181 -59.35 -43.62 3.38
N SER A 182 -59.16 -44.61 2.48
CA SER A 182 -59.61 -46.00 2.59
C SER A 182 -58.50 -46.96 3.03
N ASN A 183 -57.23 -46.58 2.89
CA ASN A 183 -56.07 -47.34 3.38
C ASN A 183 -55.42 -46.66 4.59
N ASN A 184 -54.70 -47.43 5.41
CA ASN A 184 -54.11 -46.95 6.67
C ASN A 184 -52.88 -46.04 6.48
N ASN A 185 -52.13 -46.19 5.38
CA ASN A 185 -50.92 -45.42 5.11
C ASN A 185 -51.27 -43.95 4.80
N ASN A 186 -52.33 -43.75 4.03
CA ASN A 186 -52.90 -42.46 3.66
C ASN A 186 -53.31 -41.63 4.90
N LEU A 187 -53.76 -42.27 5.98
CA LEU A 187 -54.15 -41.57 7.21
C LEU A 187 -52.97 -40.90 7.93
N THR A 188 -51.78 -41.50 7.86
CA THR A 188 -50.55 -40.94 8.47
C THR A 188 -50.03 -39.74 7.67
N LEU A 189 -50.07 -39.80 6.33
CA LEU A 189 -49.73 -38.66 5.47
C LEU A 189 -50.70 -37.49 5.64
N LEU A 190 -52.00 -37.78 5.83
CA LEU A 190 -53.03 -36.78 6.10
C LEU A 190 -52.81 -36.06 7.45
N ARG A 191 -52.42 -36.82 8.49
CA ARG A 191 -52.05 -36.28 9.81
C ARG A 191 -50.79 -35.42 9.77
N ALA A 192 -49.75 -35.85 9.05
CA ALA A 192 -48.54 -35.04 8.84
C ALA A 192 -48.86 -33.73 8.09
N SER A 193 -49.67 -33.81 7.03
CA SER A 193 -50.13 -32.66 6.26
C SER A 193 -50.89 -31.65 7.13
N ALA A 194 -51.83 -32.12 7.96
CA ALA A 194 -52.59 -31.26 8.86
C ALA A 194 -51.73 -30.63 9.97
N ALA A 195 -50.73 -31.35 10.48
CA ALA A 195 -49.79 -30.82 11.48
C ALA A 195 -48.88 -29.72 10.88
N ILE A 196 -48.37 -29.90 9.67
CA ILE A 196 -47.51 -28.92 9.00
C ILE A 196 -48.34 -27.69 8.57
N ALA A 197 -49.53 -27.88 7.98
CA ALA A 197 -50.41 -26.78 7.56
C ALA A 197 -50.87 -25.89 8.73
N LYS A 198 -50.90 -26.41 9.97
CA LYS A 198 -51.15 -25.64 11.20
C LYS A 198 -50.02 -24.66 11.57
N SER A 199 -48.81 -24.81 11.02
CA SER A 199 -47.67 -23.90 11.27
C SER A 199 -47.27 -23.15 9.99
N PRO A 200 -47.71 -21.89 9.83
CA PRO A 200 -47.29 -21.04 8.71
C PRO A 200 -45.77 -20.86 8.62
N ALA A 201 -45.05 -20.89 9.75
CA ALA A 201 -43.59 -20.79 9.79
C ALA A 201 -42.91 -22.02 9.17
N ILE A 202 -43.34 -23.23 9.53
CA ILE A 202 -42.81 -24.48 8.96
C ILE A 202 -43.19 -24.58 7.48
N LEU A 203 -44.44 -24.29 7.12
CA LEU A 203 -44.88 -24.29 5.72
C LEU A 203 -44.08 -23.29 4.87
N THR A 204 -43.83 -22.08 5.38
CA THR A 204 -43.00 -21.08 4.69
C THR A 204 -41.55 -21.56 4.54
N LYS A 205 -40.94 -22.16 5.56
CA LYS A 205 -39.57 -22.69 5.47
C LYS A 205 -39.45 -23.86 4.48
N LEU A 206 -40.41 -24.78 4.44
CA LEU A 206 -40.47 -25.85 3.44
C LEU A 206 -40.65 -25.30 2.02
N ARG A 207 -41.51 -24.29 1.86
CA ARG A 207 -41.70 -23.56 0.60
C ARG A 207 -40.41 -22.89 0.11
N THR A 208 -39.73 -22.11 0.95
CA THR A 208 -38.44 -21.47 0.61
C THR A 208 -37.33 -22.50 0.34
N ALA A 209 -37.29 -23.62 1.07
CA ALA A 209 -36.34 -24.70 0.79
C ALA A 209 -36.59 -25.34 -0.58
N ALA A 210 -37.84 -25.48 -1.00
CA ALA A 210 -38.21 -25.95 -2.33
C ALA A 210 -38.05 -24.89 -3.43
N GLU A 211 -37.96 -23.60 -3.11
CA GLU A 211 -37.58 -22.54 -4.07
C GLU A 211 -36.06 -22.47 -4.27
N SER A 212 -35.25 -22.88 -3.29
CA SER A 212 -33.78 -22.85 -3.38
C SER A 212 -33.24 -23.56 -4.63
N THR A 213 -32.36 -22.89 -5.37
CA THR A 213 -31.71 -23.42 -6.58
C THR A 213 -30.44 -24.22 -6.29
N THR A 214 -29.96 -24.26 -5.04
CA THR A 214 -28.69 -24.93 -4.68
C THR A 214 -28.77 -26.45 -4.62
N GLY A 215 -29.97 -27.04 -4.60
CA GLY A 215 -30.16 -28.50 -4.58
C GLY A 215 -29.59 -29.22 -3.34
N SER A 216 -29.11 -28.48 -2.33
CA SER A 216 -28.34 -29.06 -1.23
C SER A 216 -28.58 -28.36 0.11
N LEU A 217 -28.53 -29.16 1.18
CA LEU A 217 -28.43 -28.72 2.58
C LEU A 217 -26.96 -28.73 3.09
N THR A 218 -25.99 -28.59 2.19
CA THR A 218 -24.56 -28.42 2.52
C THR A 218 -24.14 -26.95 2.42
N ASN A 219 -23.64 -26.42 3.54
CA ASN A 219 -22.92 -25.16 3.70
C ASN A 219 -23.64 -23.82 3.32
N SER A 220 -23.10 -22.73 3.88
CA SER A 220 -23.48 -21.32 3.67
C SER A 220 -24.83 -20.79 4.19
N MET A 221 -25.65 -21.59 4.87
CA MET A 221 -26.38 -21.10 6.05
C MET A 221 -26.12 -22.06 7.20
N THR A 222 -25.93 -21.53 8.41
CA THR A 222 -25.57 -22.35 9.58
C THR A 222 -26.69 -23.35 9.88
N GLY A 223 -26.38 -24.64 9.67
CA GLY A 223 -27.24 -25.76 10.05
C GLY A 223 -27.42 -25.90 11.58
N SER A 224 -26.80 -25.05 12.39
CA SER A 224 -27.22 -24.80 13.76
C SER A 224 -28.52 -24.00 13.79
N ASP A 225 -28.64 -22.91 13.04
CA ASP A 225 -29.62 -21.87 13.35
C ASP A 225 -30.93 -22.15 12.64
N ALA A 226 -30.94 -22.44 11.34
CA ALA A 226 -32.17 -22.84 10.65
C ALA A 226 -32.76 -24.16 11.19
N LEU A 227 -31.90 -25.09 11.62
CA LEU A 227 -32.31 -26.40 12.15
C LEU A 227 -32.60 -26.37 13.64
N ALA A 228 -31.91 -25.55 14.45
CA ALA A 228 -32.33 -25.28 15.81
C ALA A 228 -33.60 -24.46 15.81
N ASP A 229 -33.84 -23.55 14.87
CA ASP A 229 -35.10 -22.81 14.76
C ASP A 229 -36.23 -23.73 14.26
N LEU A 230 -35.97 -24.70 13.38
CA LEU A 230 -36.96 -25.71 12.99
C LEU A 230 -37.25 -26.71 14.14
N ASN A 231 -36.22 -27.21 14.81
CA ASN A 231 -36.38 -27.99 16.05
C ASN A 231 -37.05 -27.17 17.15
N THR A 232 -36.74 -25.88 17.29
CA THR A 232 -37.32 -24.98 18.31
C THR A 232 -38.76 -24.64 17.97
N GLU A 233 -39.16 -24.53 16.70
CA GLU A 233 -40.59 -24.45 16.33
C GLU A 233 -41.30 -25.79 16.61
N ILE A 234 -40.65 -26.92 16.34
CA ILE A 234 -41.17 -28.27 16.65
C ILE A 234 -41.19 -28.55 18.17
N THR A 235 -40.36 -27.89 18.97
CA THR A 235 -40.43 -27.89 20.45
C THR A 235 -41.06 -26.62 21.04
N LYS A 236 -41.58 -25.70 20.21
CA LYS A 236 -42.57 -24.67 20.57
C LYS A 236 -43.99 -25.22 20.40
N LEU A 237 -44.13 -26.37 19.74
CA LEU A 237 -45.13 -27.39 20.10
C LEU A 237 -44.80 -28.08 21.45
N ASP A 238 -44.22 -27.33 22.38
CA ASP A 238 -44.23 -27.67 23.79
C ASP A 238 -45.65 -27.41 24.33
N PHE A 239 -46.08 -28.26 25.24
CA PHE A 239 -47.33 -28.10 25.94
C PHE A 239 -47.16 -27.19 27.21
N THR A 240 -45.98 -26.53 27.43
CA THR A 240 -45.51 -26.12 28.79
C THR A 240 -44.56 -24.88 29.10
N SER A 241 -44.20 -23.90 28.22
CA SER A 241 -43.95 -22.39 28.46
C SER A 241 -42.62 -21.69 29.03
N ILE A 242 -42.47 -20.29 28.93
CA ILE A 242 -41.71 -19.16 29.71
C ILE A 242 -40.34 -18.35 29.23
N THR A 243 -39.68 -17.32 29.93
CA THR A 243 -38.97 -15.97 29.45
C THR A 243 -37.72 -15.09 30.19
N GLU A 244 -36.93 -14.03 29.59
CA GLU A 244 -36.21 -12.58 30.00
C GLU A 244 -34.62 -11.94 30.35
N THR A 245 -34.17 -10.54 30.64
CA THR A 245 -32.79 -9.53 30.34
C THR A 245 -32.17 -7.86 30.96
N ILE A 246 -30.82 -7.04 31.16
CA ILE A 246 -29.81 -5.47 31.24
C ILE A 246 -29.20 -3.91 32.21
N VAL A 247 -27.99 -2.85 32.18
CA VAL A 247 -27.29 -1.35 33.00
C VAL A 247 -25.93 0.03 32.79
N THR A 248 -25.39 1.35 33.50
CA THR A 248 -24.14 2.72 33.39
C THR A 248 -23.35 4.17 34.41
N VAL A 249 -22.33 5.37 34.23
CA VAL A 249 -21.42 6.73 35.12
C VAL A 249 -20.42 8.35 34.82
N SER A 250 -19.59 9.43 35.64
CA SER A 250 -18.74 11.08 35.55
C SER A 250 -17.33 12.05 36.39
N ASP A 251 -16.53 13.40 36.68
CA ASP A 251 -16.04 15.16 36.65
C ASP A 251 -14.59 16.28 37.25
N ASN A 252 -14.13 17.80 37.27
CA ASN A 252 -12.77 18.92 37.82
C ASN A 252 -12.30 20.78 37.98
N PRO A 253 -11.07 21.68 38.43
CA PRO A 253 -10.51 23.36 38.88
C PRO A 253 -9.00 24.50 38.68
N PRO A 254 -8.17 25.81 39.14
CA PRO A 254 -7.75 27.44 39.83
C PRO A 254 -6.43 28.77 39.49
N THR A 255 -5.62 30.08 39.90
CA THR A 255 -5.05 31.57 40.77
C THR A 255 -3.75 32.90 40.42
N THR A 256 -2.98 34.22 40.79
CA THR A 256 -2.48 35.77 41.61
C THR A 256 -1.28 37.15 41.16
N ASP A 257 -0.46 38.43 41.54
CA ASP A 257 0.20 39.84 42.45
C ASP A 257 1.28 41.30 41.98
N ALA A 258 2.11 42.59 42.36
CA ALA A 258 2.79 43.97 43.29
C ALA A 258 3.82 45.47 42.79
N PHE A 259 4.64 46.77 43.15
CA PHE A 259 5.42 48.10 44.07
C PHE A 259 6.26 49.69 43.54
N THR A 260 7.09 50.98 43.87
CA THR A 260 8.00 52.25 44.77
C THR A 260 8.61 53.95 44.32
N ILE A 261 9.48 55.22 44.61
CA ILE A 261 10.61 56.33 45.43
C ILE A 261 11.04 58.15 45.32
N LEU A 262 12.22 59.09 45.71
CA LEU A 262 12.61 60.82 45.93
C LEU A 262 14.07 61.99 45.84
N ASN A 263 14.43 63.41 46.36
CA ASN A 263 15.70 64.65 46.18
C ASN A 263 16.18 66.32 46.88
N ILE A 264 17.25 67.40 46.62
CA ILE A 264 18.04 68.80 47.39
C ILE A 264 18.76 70.48 46.97
N ALA A 265 19.84 71.43 47.53
CA ALA A 265 20.29 73.15 47.60
C ALA A 265 21.81 74.24 47.70
N PRO A 266 22.12 75.75 47.96
CA PRO A 266 23.33 77.03 47.70
C PRO A 266 24.33 78.33 48.58
N VAL A 267 25.04 79.66 48.21
CA VAL A 267 26.33 80.77 48.76
C VAL A 267 26.75 82.58 48.78
N LEU A 268 28.02 83.46 48.97
CA LEU A 268 28.53 85.12 49.36
C LEU A 268 30.01 86.24 49.09
N SER A 269 30.49 87.63 49.56
CA SER A 269 31.69 88.89 49.20
C SER A 269 32.61 90.29 50.03
N THR A 270 33.51 91.48 49.61
CA THR A 270 34.59 92.72 50.34
C THR A 270 35.31 94.39 49.92
N ALA A 271 36.47 95.30 50.38
CA ALA A 271 37.03 96.99 50.33
C ALA A 271 38.62 97.98 50.43
N THR A 272 39.03 99.48 50.56
CA THR A 272 40.45 100.56 50.37
C THR A 272 41.02 102.28 50.82
N LEU A 273 42.34 103.07 50.80
CA LEU A 273 43.07 104.65 50.75
C LEU A 273 44.21 104.78 49.68
N THR A 274 44.15 105.69 48.71
CA THR A 274 44.39 105.19 47.34
C THR A 274 45.79 105.30 46.73
N VAL A 275 46.14 104.17 46.09
CA VAL A 275 47.05 104.06 44.95
C VAL A 275 46.88 105.28 44.05
N GLN A 276 48.00 105.88 43.66
CA GLN A 276 48.02 106.91 42.65
C GLN A 276 48.42 106.26 41.34
N THR A 277 47.63 106.54 40.32
CA THR A 277 47.65 105.84 39.05
C THR A 277 47.85 106.92 38.00
N VAL A 278 49.02 106.91 37.38
CA VAL A 278 49.35 107.77 36.25
C VAL A 278 49.92 106.91 35.16
N ASP A 279 49.40 107.10 33.95
CA ASP A 279 49.96 106.51 32.75
C ASP A 279 51.43 106.97 32.59
N GLU A 280 52.29 106.16 32.01
CA GLU A 280 53.72 106.47 31.88
C GLU A 280 54.00 107.71 30.99
N ASP A 281 53.06 108.02 30.09
CA ASP A 281 52.99 109.25 29.29
C ASP A 281 52.34 110.46 30.02
N ALA A 282 51.92 110.33 31.29
CA ALA A 282 51.09 111.33 31.98
C ALA A 282 51.86 112.40 32.79
N ALA A 283 51.12 113.44 33.21
CA ALA A 283 51.65 114.63 33.89
C ALA A 283 51.47 114.64 35.43
N ALA A 284 52.00 115.67 36.09
CA ALA A 284 52.12 115.79 37.56
C ALA A 284 50.81 116.12 38.32
N PHE A 285 50.69 115.66 39.59
CA PHE A 285 49.44 115.75 40.39
C PHE A 285 49.66 115.85 41.94
N GLN A 286 48.56 115.88 42.75
CA GLN A 286 48.53 116.14 44.22
C GLN A 286 47.41 115.40 45.01
N ILE A 287 47.55 115.19 46.34
CA ILE A 287 46.66 114.35 47.19
C ILE A 287 46.41 114.86 48.64
N ALA A 288 45.39 114.29 49.31
CA ALA A 288 45.05 114.38 50.73
C ALA A 288 44.87 112.97 51.39
N LEU A 289 44.38 112.86 52.65
CA LEU A 289 44.51 111.66 53.52
C LEU A 289 43.21 111.33 54.33
N SER A 290 42.98 110.05 54.71
CA SER A 290 41.74 109.57 55.40
C SER A 290 41.88 108.22 56.17
N ALA A 291 41.11 108.00 57.26
CA ALA A 291 40.99 106.73 58.03
C ALA A 291 39.74 106.66 58.95
N SER A 292 39.41 105.50 59.56
CA SER A 292 38.18 105.22 60.37
C SER A 292 38.27 103.95 61.27
N ASP A 293 37.41 103.79 62.31
CA ASP A 293 37.46 102.70 63.33
C ASP A 293 36.06 102.31 63.95
N VAL A 294 35.98 101.25 64.80
CA VAL A 294 34.76 100.51 65.26
C VAL A 294 34.41 100.61 66.77
N ASN A 295 34.82 99.68 67.69
CA ASN A 295 34.50 99.76 69.15
C ASN A 295 35.06 101.07 69.82
N ASN A 296 36.02 101.77 69.16
CA ASN A 296 36.24 103.23 68.96
C ASN A 296 37.50 103.95 69.58
N ASN A 297 38.49 104.35 68.73
CA ASN A 297 39.85 104.84 69.12
C ASN A 297 40.45 106.10 68.36
N ALA A 298 41.63 106.07 67.68
CA ALA A 298 42.48 107.30 67.40
C ALA A 298 43.31 107.40 66.06
N LEU A 299 43.96 108.58 65.80
CA LEU A 299 44.60 109.17 64.55
C LEU A 299 46.17 109.30 64.45
N THR A 300 46.84 109.46 63.26
CA THR A 300 48.31 109.78 62.97
C THR A 300 48.65 109.89 61.43
N PHE A 301 49.85 110.36 60.96
CA PHE A 301 50.30 110.52 59.51
C PHE A 301 51.85 110.35 59.21
N THR A 302 52.33 110.22 57.93
CA THR A 302 53.79 110.18 57.46
C THR A 302 54.03 110.42 55.91
N ALA A 303 55.24 110.20 55.30
CA ALA A 303 55.56 110.34 53.83
C ALA A 303 56.93 109.75 53.31
N HIS A 304 57.07 109.35 52.01
CA HIS A 304 58.24 109.37 51.02
C HIS A 304 58.20 108.24 49.94
N SER A 305 58.96 108.32 48.81
CA SER A 305 59.08 107.27 47.74
C SER A 305 60.28 106.33 47.92
N VAL A 306 60.15 105.04 47.55
CA VAL A 306 61.14 103.98 47.79
C VAL A 306 62.10 103.70 46.62
N ASN A 307 61.67 103.79 45.36
CA ASN A 307 62.51 103.51 44.19
C ASN A 307 62.72 104.77 43.31
N GLY A 308 63.94 104.98 42.83
CA GLY A 308 64.43 106.30 42.39
C GLY A 308 64.22 106.66 40.91
N ASN A 309 64.01 105.68 40.03
CA ASN A 309 63.84 105.94 38.59
C ASN A 309 62.39 106.21 38.18
N LEU A 310 61.41 105.66 38.88
CA LEU A 310 59.99 105.68 38.46
C LEU A 310 59.32 107.06 38.59
N ALA A 311 59.63 107.84 39.64
CA ALA A 311 58.92 109.10 39.93
C ALA A 311 59.56 110.05 40.97
N THR A 312 59.09 111.32 40.99
CA THR A 312 59.56 112.42 41.89
C THR A 312 58.43 112.96 42.82
N VAL A 313 58.68 113.30 44.11
CA VAL A 313 57.63 113.43 45.19
C VAL A 313 57.87 114.50 46.32
N THR A 314 56.84 115.20 46.88
CA THR A 314 56.93 116.21 48.03
C THR A 314 55.64 116.42 48.92
N THR A 315 55.68 117.00 50.16
CA THR A 315 54.53 117.07 51.16
C THR A 315 54.37 118.28 52.13
N THR A 316 53.19 118.44 52.80
CA THR A 316 52.88 119.34 53.97
C THR A 316 51.77 118.79 54.95
N THR A 317 51.53 119.40 56.14
CA THR A 317 50.56 118.91 57.18
C THR A 317 50.06 119.97 58.22
N ASN A 318 48.89 119.76 58.90
CA ASN A 318 48.32 120.56 60.01
C ASN A 318 47.42 119.76 61.00
N GLY A 319 47.98 118.86 61.81
CA GLY A 319 47.38 118.38 63.08
C GLY A 319 46.26 117.31 63.00
N THR A 320 45.34 117.43 62.04
CA THR A 320 44.37 116.37 61.69
C THR A 320 44.32 116.07 60.18
N THR A 321 45.07 116.80 59.35
CA THR A 321 45.04 116.73 57.86
C THR A 321 46.40 117.13 57.23
N GLY A 322 46.62 116.86 55.93
CA GLY A 322 47.86 117.20 55.18
C GLY A 322 47.77 116.99 53.65
N VAL A 323 48.87 117.25 52.89
CA VAL A 323 48.93 117.31 51.40
C VAL A 323 50.25 116.76 50.80
N LEU A 324 50.24 116.25 49.55
CA LEU A 324 51.34 115.55 48.82
C LEU A 324 51.32 115.81 47.28
N SER A 325 52.44 115.65 46.54
CA SER A 325 52.59 115.88 45.06
C SER A 325 53.62 114.95 44.33
N ILE A 326 53.41 114.57 43.05
CA ILE A 326 54.10 113.46 42.30
C ILE A 326 54.26 113.66 40.74
N THR A 327 55.21 112.99 40.04
CA THR A 327 55.37 112.90 38.53
C THR A 327 56.11 111.61 38.03
N PRO A 328 55.74 110.94 36.88
CA PRO A 328 56.30 109.64 36.38
C PRO A 328 57.40 109.71 35.28
N GLN A 329 57.76 108.57 34.64
CA GLN A 329 58.62 108.40 33.45
C GLN A 329 57.96 107.49 32.37
N PRO A 330 58.29 107.61 31.05
CA PRO A 330 57.70 106.81 29.97
C PRO A 330 58.44 105.48 29.69
N ASN A 331 57.71 104.44 29.27
CA ASN A 331 58.21 103.08 29.01
C ASN A 331 58.96 102.46 30.21
N ASP A 332 58.61 102.90 31.42
CA ASP A 332 59.23 102.58 32.71
C ASP A 332 58.09 102.47 33.74
N ASN A 333 57.21 101.49 33.51
CA ASN A 333 56.00 101.29 34.30
C ASN A 333 56.27 100.65 35.69
N GLY A 334 55.20 100.53 36.49
CA GLY A 334 55.17 99.70 37.68
C GLY A 334 55.08 100.45 39.01
N THR A 335 55.34 99.72 40.09
CA THR A 335 55.05 100.12 41.47
C THR A 335 56.27 100.69 42.20
N THR A 336 56.16 101.93 42.70
CA THR A 336 56.99 102.43 43.82
C THR A 336 56.10 102.79 45.01
N THR A 337 56.47 102.32 46.21
CA THR A 337 55.68 102.57 47.43
C THR A 337 55.90 103.98 47.95
N ILE A 338 54.81 104.67 48.31
CA ILE A 338 54.81 105.97 48.99
C ILE A 338 54.26 105.79 50.43
N ILE A 339 55.14 105.81 51.44
CA ILE A 339 54.79 105.33 52.80
C ILE A 339 54.18 106.44 53.69
N VAL A 340 53.02 106.17 54.29
CA VAL A 340 52.28 107.01 55.26
C VAL A 340 51.73 106.10 56.39
N ASN A 341 51.51 106.57 57.63
CA ASN A 341 51.09 105.72 58.77
C ASN A 341 50.03 106.35 59.68
N VAL A 342 49.20 105.55 60.36
CA VAL A 342 48.16 105.98 61.35
C VAL A 342 48.05 104.97 62.52
N THR A 343 47.48 105.34 63.68
CA THR A 343 47.62 104.54 64.94
C THR A 343 46.53 104.87 66.01
N ASP A 344 46.07 103.85 66.74
CA ASP A 344 45.06 103.94 67.80
C ASP A 344 45.63 103.95 69.26
N SER A 345 44.77 103.75 70.28
CA SER A 345 45.13 103.67 71.72
C SER A 345 44.93 102.31 72.41
N ALA A 346 44.25 101.33 71.80
CA ALA A 346 44.09 99.96 72.32
C ALA A 346 45.16 98.97 71.81
N GLY A 347 45.95 99.36 70.80
CA GLY A 347 46.99 98.55 70.15
C GLY A 347 46.67 98.14 68.71
N GLY A 348 45.49 98.49 68.21
CA GLY A 348 45.12 98.45 66.80
C GLY A 348 45.79 99.56 66.00
N VAL A 349 47.10 99.44 65.77
CA VAL A 349 47.82 100.21 64.75
C VAL A 349 47.17 100.03 63.38
N ASP A 350 47.25 101.01 62.48
CA ASP A 350 47.12 100.67 61.06
C ASP A 350 47.95 101.57 60.12
N SER A 351 48.96 101.01 59.46
CA SER A 351 49.80 101.76 58.51
C SER A 351 49.07 101.99 57.17
N ARG A 352 49.36 103.09 56.49
CA ARG A 352 48.63 103.53 55.29
C ARG A 352 49.59 104.00 54.19
N GLN A 353 50.61 103.21 53.90
CA GLN A 353 51.33 103.35 52.63
C GLN A 353 50.33 103.27 51.47
N PHE A 354 50.55 104.08 50.45
CA PHE A 354 49.89 103.90 49.16
C PHE A 354 50.96 103.63 48.11
N VAL A 355 50.56 103.04 47.00
CA VAL A 355 51.45 102.76 45.88
C VAL A 355 51.33 103.88 44.86
N LEU A 356 52.45 104.35 44.32
CA LEU A 356 52.43 104.98 43.01
C LEU A 356 52.57 103.87 41.97
N ASN A 357 51.52 103.65 41.21
CA ASN A 357 51.57 102.94 39.95
C ASN A 357 51.84 103.96 38.86
N VAL A 358 53.00 103.84 38.23
CA VAL A 358 53.13 104.21 36.83
C VAL A 358 52.44 103.08 36.04
N GLN A 359 51.43 103.38 35.25
CA GLN A 359 50.77 102.37 34.41
C GLN A 359 51.36 102.40 33.02
N ALA A 360 51.59 101.20 32.48
CA ALA A 360 51.89 101.06 31.07
C ALA A 360 50.74 101.61 30.22
N VAL A 361 51.05 102.04 29.01
CA VAL A 361 50.05 102.38 28.00
C VAL A 361 50.03 101.27 26.94
N ASN A 362 49.12 100.31 27.13
CA ASN A 362 48.99 99.08 26.35
C ASN A 362 49.25 99.23 24.83
N ASP A 363 50.31 98.59 24.33
CA ASP A 363 50.54 98.35 22.91
C ASP A 363 49.64 97.19 22.40
N PRO A 364 49.16 97.23 21.14
CA PRO A 364 48.13 96.28 20.68
C PRO A 364 48.69 94.91 20.24
N VAL A 365 48.06 93.83 20.71
CA VAL A 365 48.40 92.44 20.36
C VAL A 365 48.55 92.19 18.86
N THR A 366 49.52 91.35 18.48
CA THR A 366 49.69 90.86 17.10
C THR A 366 49.65 89.34 17.01
N GLY A 367 49.17 88.82 15.87
CA GLY A 367 49.07 87.37 15.61
C GLY A 367 47.72 86.75 15.97
N SER A 368 47.66 85.41 16.02
CA SER A 368 46.44 84.64 16.34
C SER A 368 46.76 83.17 16.66
N PRO A 369 45.95 82.49 17.50
CA PRO A 369 46.15 81.08 17.84
C PRO A 369 45.65 80.14 16.73
N THR A 370 46.25 78.95 16.64
CA THR A 370 45.81 77.84 15.77
C THR A 370 45.22 76.69 16.59
N ILE A 371 44.48 75.80 15.93
CA ILE A 371 43.90 74.58 16.52
C ILE A 371 44.52 73.36 15.83
N ASP A 372 45.11 72.48 16.65
CA ASP A 372 45.66 71.20 16.24
C ASP A 372 44.71 70.06 16.66
N GLY A 373 44.36 69.16 15.74
CA GLY A 373 43.45 68.03 15.99
C GLY A 373 42.43 67.80 14.87
N SER A 374 41.54 66.82 15.05
CA SER A 374 40.47 66.52 14.08
C SER A 374 39.08 66.88 14.63
N THR A 375 38.23 67.48 13.80
CA THR A 375 36.87 67.89 14.16
C THR A 375 35.91 66.72 14.08
N ILE A 376 36.12 65.72 14.94
CA ILE A 376 35.28 64.52 15.06
C ILE A 376 34.92 64.37 16.54
N GLU A 377 33.71 63.92 16.83
CA GLU A 377 33.25 63.66 18.19
C GLU A 377 34.20 62.68 18.93
N ASN A 378 34.33 62.86 20.25
CA ASN A 378 35.25 62.16 21.14
C ASN A 378 36.76 62.38 20.85
N GLN A 379 37.13 63.15 19.82
CA GLN A 379 38.51 63.58 19.59
C GLN A 379 38.85 64.82 20.42
N THR A 380 40.13 64.98 20.73
CA THR A 380 40.66 66.12 21.50
C THR A 380 41.38 67.09 20.58
N LEU A 381 40.83 68.31 20.48
CA LEU A 381 41.50 69.47 19.89
C LEU A 381 42.46 70.11 20.89
N THR A 382 43.53 70.71 20.42
CA THR A 382 44.55 71.42 21.21
C THR A 382 44.75 72.82 20.64
N VAL A 383 44.88 73.83 21.51
CA VAL A 383 45.23 75.20 21.10
C VAL A 383 46.74 75.41 21.04
N ASN A 384 47.19 76.20 20.08
CA ASN A 384 48.59 76.54 19.88
C ASN A 384 48.73 78.06 19.71
N THR A 385 49.44 78.70 20.65
CA THR A 385 49.58 80.16 20.76
C THR A 385 50.90 80.70 20.21
N GLY A 386 51.78 79.85 19.66
CA GLY A 386 53.15 80.22 19.25
C GLY A 386 53.26 81.21 18.08
N ASN A 387 52.14 81.73 17.57
CA ASN A 387 52.07 82.76 16.53
C ASN A 387 51.54 84.11 17.06
N ILE A 388 51.39 84.27 18.38
CA ILE A 388 50.97 85.51 19.05
C ILE A 388 52.22 86.24 19.56
N ALA A 389 52.26 87.57 19.42
CA ALA A 389 53.36 88.42 19.85
C ALA A 389 52.85 89.78 20.37
N ASP A 390 53.47 90.24 21.44
CA ASP A 390 53.16 91.48 22.15
C ASP A 390 54.47 92.21 22.52
N VAL A 391 54.39 93.52 22.72
CA VAL A 391 55.48 94.37 23.22
C VAL A 391 55.50 94.37 24.74
N ASP A 392 54.33 94.40 25.36
CA ASP A 392 54.13 94.53 26.82
C ASP A 392 54.22 93.17 27.54
N GLY A 393 54.62 92.11 26.82
CA GLY A 393 54.86 90.77 27.36
C GLY A 393 53.74 89.76 27.11
N LEU A 394 54.03 88.48 27.35
CA LEU A 394 53.11 87.36 27.11
C LEU A 394 53.08 86.41 28.31
N ASN A 395 52.10 86.57 29.21
CA ASN A 395 51.88 85.62 30.31
C ASN A 395 51.07 84.39 29.89
N THR A 396 50.59 83.66 30.91
CA THR A 396 49.81 82.43 30.76
C THR A 396 48.46 82.73 30.09
N PHE A 397 48.33 82.33 28.83
CA PHE A 397 47.06 82.29 28.12
C PHE A 397 46.01 81.45 28.86
N SER A 398 44.88 82.07 29.13
CA SER A 398 43.60 81.40 29.33
C SER A 398 42.90 81.17 28.00
N TYR A 399 41.91 80.29 27.97
CA TYR A 399 41.18 79.95 26.76
C TYR A 399 39.69 79.96 26.99
N GLN A 400 38.92 80.24 25.93
CA GLN A 400 37.51 79.89 25.85
C GLN A 400 37.23 79.31 24.47
N TRP A 401 36.92 78.01 24.44
CA TRP A 401 36.52 77.34 23.21
C TRP A 401 35.06 77.68 22.87
N LYS A 402 34.76 77.83 21.58
CA LYS A 402 33.44 78.27 21.09
C LYS A 402 32.93 77.34 20.00
N ALA A 403 31.63 77.09 20.01
CA ALA A 403 30.89 76.37 18.97
C ALA A 403 30.01 77.37 18.20
N ASN A 404 30.24 77.53 16.90
CA ASN A 404 29.58 78.53 16.05
C ASN A 404 29.61 79.96 16.64
N GLY A 405 30.71 80.32 17.33
CA GLY A 405 30.90 81.61 18.00
C GLY A 405 30.28 81.75 19.40
N ALA A 406 29.51 80.77 19.88
CA ALA A 406 28.99 80.75 21.25
C ALA A 406 29.88 79.93 22.20
N ASP A 407 30.04 80.38 23.45
CA ASP A 407 30.95 79.76 24.41
C ASP A 407 30.53 78.33 24.81
N ILE A 408 31.47 77.39 24.73
CA ILE A 408 31.26 76.02 25.24
C ILE A 408 31.50 76.06 26.76
N SER A 409 30.43 75.85 27.53
CA SER A 409 30.44 75.97 28.99
C SER A 409 31.54 75.12 29.64
N GLY A 410 32.45 75.77 30.38
CA GLY A 410 33.57 75.11 31.08
C GLY A 410 34.75 74.70 30.20
N ALA A 411 34.70 74.92 28.87
CA ALA A 411 35.80 74.58 27.97
C ALA A 411 36.86 75.70 27.95
N THR A 412 37.71 75.73 28.98
CA THR A 412 38.75 76.76 29.18
C THR A 412 40.18 76.22 29.24
N ASN A 413 40.37 74.91 29.06
CA ASN A 413 41.68 74.26 29.02
C ASN A 413 42.41 74.52 27.69
N THR A 414 43.71 74.21 27.65
CA THR A 414 44.50 74.09 26.40
C THR A 414 43.96 73.06 25.42
N THR A 415 43.04 72.20 25.85
CA THR A 415 42.41 71.16 25.04
C THR A 415 40.89 71.13 25.19
N LEU A 416 40.20 70.77 24.11
CA LEU A 416 38.77 70.48 24.08
C LEU A 416 38.55 69.07 23.53
N THR A 417 38.07 68.15 24.36
CA THR A 417 37.46 66.91 23.86
C THR A 417 36.04 67.22 23.37
N LEU A 418 35.79 66.94 22.10
CA LEU A 418 34.50 67.18 21.46
C LEU A 418 33.47 66.15 21.92
N ALA A 419 32.25 66.58 22.25
CA ALA A 419 31.12 65.70 22.57
C ALA A 419 29.98 65.89 21.55
N GLN A 420 28.97 65.02 21.57
CA GLN A 420 27.81 65.08 20.67
C GLN A 420 27.14 66.47 20.60
N ALA A 421 27.19 67.24 21.69
CA ALA A 421 26.67 68.62 21.73
C ALA A 421 27.42 69.63 20.83
N GLN A 422 28.60 69.27 20.31
CA GLN A 422 29.37 70.09 19.35
C GLN A 422 29.18 69.63 17.90
N VAL A 423 28.58 68.47 17.63
CA VAL A 423 28.40 67.96 16.25
C VAL A 423 27.60 68.95 15.40
N GLY A 424 28.03 69.11 14.14
CA GLY A 424 27.52 70.13 13.21
C GLY A 424 28.04 71.56 13.48
N SER A 425 28.78 71.80 14.56
CA SER A 425 29.33 73.13 14.88
C SER A 425 30.74 73.31 14.34
N THR A 426 31.04 74.51 13.85
CA THR A 426 32.42 74.97 13.67
C THR A 426 33.03 75.32 15.02
N ILE A 427 34.32 74.99 15.21
CA ILE A 427 35.02 75.23 16.48
C ILE A 427 36.08 76.31 16.30
N THR A 428 36.13 77.23 17.27
CA THR A 428 37.21 78.20 17.46
C THR A 428 37.64 78.22 18.92
N VAL A 429 38.79 78.83 19.18
CA VAL A 429 39.27 79.15 20.52
C VAL A 429 39.69 80.60 20.57
N THR A 430 39.14 81.34 21.54
CA THR A 430 39.72 82.63 21.95
C THR A 430 40.83 82.32 22.95
N ALA A 431 42.05 82.70 22.62
CA ALA A 431 43.14 82.78 23.57
C ALA A 431 43.13 84.18 24.16
N SER A 432 42.96 84.26 25.48
CA SER A 432 42.94 85.51 26.25
C SER A 432 44.05 85.43 27.28
N TYR A 433 44.99 86.36 27.23
CA TYR A 433 46.06 86.46 28.21
C TYR A 433 45.93 87.79 28.95
N THR A 434 46.95 88.07 29.74
CA THR A 434 47.23 89.40 30.23
C THR A 434 48.72 89.58 29.95
N ASP A 435 49.11 90.69 29.35
CA ASP A 435 50.51 91.11 29.22
C ASP A 435 51.20 91.22 30.60
N ASP A 436 52.48 91.60 30.66
CA ASP A 436 53.18 91.80 31.94
C ASP A 436 52.64 93.03 32.70
N ASP A 437 51.88 93.90 32.02
CA ASP A 437 51.47 95.22 32.50
C ASP A 437 50.01 95.30 32.99
N GLY A 438 49.17 94.33 32.64
CA GLY A 438 47.86 94.09 33.24
C GLY A 438 46.65 94.17 32.29
N THR A 439 46.83 94.29 30.98
CA THR A 439 45.69 94.48 30.06
C THR A 439 45.09 93.14 29.59
N PRO A 440 43.75 92.97 29.56
CA PRO A 440 43.14 91.72 29.09
C PRO A 440 43.12 91.60 27.56
N GLU A 441 44.26 91.26 26.93
CA GLU A 441 44.32 91.05 25.49
C GLU A 441 43.69 89.73 25.02
N SER A 442 43.11 89.72 23.81
CA SER A 442 42.40 88.55 23.30
C SER A 442 42.38 88.40 21.77
N VAL A 443 42.75 87.21 21.30
CA VAL A 443 42.78 86.84 19.88
C VAL A 443 42.10 85.49 19.66
N THR A 444 41.29 85.40 18.61
CA THR A 444 40.47 84.21 18.31
C THR A 444 40.96 83.50 17.06
N SER A 445 41.05 82.17 17.13
CA SER A 445 41.50 81.34 16.01
C SER A 445 40.62 81.47 14.77
N THR A 446 41.19 81.21 13.61
CA THR A 446 40.37 80.86 12.43
C THR A 446 39.60 79.57 12.67
N HIS A 447 38.48 79.39 11.95
CA HIS A 447 37.56 78.27 12.15
C HIS A 447 38.07 77.01 11.43
N GLY A 448 37.94 75.85 12.07
CA GLY A 448 38.09 74.55 11.39
C GLY A 448 36.84 74.15 10.60
N GLY A 449 36.81 72.89 10.15
CA GLY A 449 35.58 72.28 9.64
C GLY A 449 34.50 72.16 10.73
N ALA A 450 33.28 71.78 10.33
CA ALA A 450 32.25 71.40 11.29
C ALA A 450 32.59 70.05 11.95
N VAL A 451 32.23 69.89 13.22
CA VAL A 451 32.43 68.62 13.93
C VAL A 451 31.52 67.53 13.36
N VAL A 452 32.10 66.39 13.00
CA VAL A 452 31.39 65.20 12.53
C VAL A 452 31.12 64.26 13.70
N ALA A 453 29.97 63.60 13.75
CA ALA A 453 29.70 62.55 14.73
C ALA A 453 30.72 61.41 14.65
N ALA A 454 31.01 60.76 15.78
CA ALA A 454 31.71 59.48 15.77
C ALA A 454 30.69 58.38 15.41
N PRO A 455 31.04 57.41 14.56
CA PRO A 455 30.12 56.32 14.24
C PRO A 455 30.00 55.41 15.46
N ASP A 456 28.77 55.01 15.80
CA ASP A 456 28.49 54.17 16.96
C ASP A 456 29.32 52.87 16.93
N ILE A 457 29.67 52.33 18.11
CA ILE A 457 30.29 51.00 18.16
C ILE A 457 29.20 49.95 17.89
N PRO A 458 29.36 49.02 16.92
CA PRO A 458 28.39 47.96 16.70
C PRO A 458 28.29 47.08 17.96
N THR A 459 27.20 47.24 18.71
CA THR A 459 26.99 46.58 20.01
C THR A 459 26.71 45.09 19.87
N ALA A 460 26.09 44.69 18.76
CA ALA A 460 25.95 43.30 18.35
C ALA A 460 27.15 42.84 17.52
N ALA A 461 27.54 41.58 17.67
CA ALA A 461 28.39 40.90 16.69
C ALA A 461 27.63 40.74 15.36
N PRO A 462 28.32 40.69 14.20
CA PRO A 462 27.67 40.30 12.96
C PRO A 462 27.09 38.88 13.07
N THR A 463 25.90 38.67 12.50
CA THR A 463 25.24 37.36 12.45
C THR A 463 25.91 36.52 11.38
N ALA A 464 26.43 35.35 11.76
CA ALA A 464 27.05 34.39 10.84
C ALA A 464 26.12 33.21 10.55
N SER A 465 25.91 32.89 9.28
CA SER A 465 25.05 31.80 8.81
C SER A 465 25.80 30.91 7.83
N VAL A 466 26.18 29.71 8.28
CA VAL A 466 26.91 28.72 7.48
C VAL A 466 26.00 28.21 6.36
N GLN A 467 26.45 28.32 5.11
CA GLN A 467 25.69 27.89 3.94
C GLN A 467 26.16 26.54 3.39
N SER A 468 27.48 26.29 3.42
CA SER A 468 28.08 25.09 2.83
C SER A 468 29.44 24.77 3.48
N ALA A 469 30.15 23.78 2.92
CA ALA A 469 31.54 23.51 3.26
C ALA A 469 32.53 24.61 2.82
N THR A 470 32.09 25.57 1.98
CA THR A 470 32.95 26.61 1.39
C THR A 470 32.37 28.02 1.47
N GLN A 471 31.23 28.22 2.16
CA GLN A 471 30.55 29.51 2.25
C GLN A 471 29.90 29.78 3.62
N ILE A 472 30.11 31.00 4.12
CA ILE A 472 29.42 31.60 5.27
C ILE A 472 28.85 32.95 4.82
N ASN A 473 27.56 33.17 5.06
CA ASN A 473 26.92 34.47 4.87
C ASN A 473 26.95 35.26 6.19
N LEU A 474 27.20 36.56 6.11
CA LEU A 474 27.28 37.48 7.23
C LEU A 474 26.30 38.63 7.04
N SER A 475 25.64 39.06 8.12
CA SER A 475 24.77 40.24 8.14
C SER A 475 24.87 41.00 9.45
N TRP A 476 24.48 42.27 9.44
CA TRP A 476 24.48 43.15 10.61
C TRP A 476 23.37 44.19 10.50
N THR A 477 23.05 44.86 11.59
CA THR A 477 22.10 45.98 11.58
C THR A 477 22.78 47.26 11.10
N GLU A 478 21.98 48.26 10.74
CA GLU A 478 22.44 49.63 10.64
C GLU A 478 22.97 50.12 12.01
N VAL A 479 23.89 51.09 11.97
CA VAL A 479 24.59 51.66 13.12
C VAL A 479 24.61 53.18 12.93
N ASN A 480 24.32 53.94 13.98
CA ASN A 480 24.17 55.39 13.87
C ASN A 480 25.44 56.07 13.35
N ASP A 481 25.25 57.13 12.58
CA ASP A 481 26.30 57.99 12.02
C ASP A 481 27.34 57.26 11.12
N ALA A 482 27.03 56.05 10.67
CA ALA A 482 27.88 55.23 9.81
C ALA A 482 27.41 55.23 8.34
N ASN A 483 28.30 55.61 7.42
CA ASN A 483 28.03 55.58 5.97
C ASN A 483 28.45 54.27 5.29
N TYR A 484 29.37 53.51 5.91
CA TYR A 484 29.81 52.21 5.42
C TYR A 484 30.40 51.36 6.54
N TYR A 485 30.64 50.08 6.23
CA TYR A 485 31.16 49.08 7.16
C TYR A 485 32.45 48.46 6.63
N ARG A 486 33.35 48.11 7.56
CA ARG A 486 34.51 47.26 7.27
C ARG A 486 34.43 46.00 8.10
N LEU A 487 34.40 44.86 7.41
CA LEU A 487 34.27 43.52 7.99
C LEU A 487 35.61 42.80 7.91
N TYR A 488 36.00 42.19 9.03
CA TYR A 488 37.28 41.50 9.18
C TYR A 488 37.07 40.00 9.44
N GLN A 489 37.86 39.16 8.78
CA GLN A 489 38.13 37.78 9.20
C GLN A 489 39.38 37.81 10.08
N SER A 490 39.23 37.51 11.38
CA SER A 490 40.29 37.68 12.39
C SER A 490 40.91 39.09 12.36
N SER A 491 42.01 39.30 11.64
CA SER A 491 42.68 40.60 11.45
C SER A 491 42.68 41.12 10.00
N ALA A 492 42.25 40.31 9.02
CA ALA A 492 42.24 40.67 7.61
C ALA A 492 40.89 41.28 7.21
N SER A 493 40.90 42.45 6.58
CA SER A 493 39.68 43.07 6.03
C SER A 493 39.21 42.29 4.80
N ILE A 494 38.02 41.72 4.84
CA ILE A 494 37.42 40.92 3.76
C ILE A 494 36.34 41.68 2.97
N TYR A 495 35.80 42.77 3.54
CA TYR A 495 34.80 43.60 2.88
C TYR A 495 34.83 45.05 3.40
N ASP A 496 34.61 46.02 2.51
CA ASP A 496 34.59 47.46 2.77
C ASP A 496 33.46 48.11 1.92
N GLY A 497 32.30 48.37 2.51
CA GLY A 497 31.11 48.78 1.76
C GLY A 497 29.87 49.08 2.60
N SER A 498 28.84 49.62 1.95
CA SER A 498 27.60 50.12 2.59
C SER A 498 26.46 49.09 2.69
N ASN A 499 26.56 47.92 2.06
CA ASN A 499 25.58 46.85 2.25
C ASN A 499 25.66 46.31 3.68
N LEU A 500 24.52 45.93 4.25
CA LEU A 500 24.38 45.30 5.57
C LEU A 500 24.58 43.77 5.56
N ASN A 501 25.18 43.23 4.49
CA ASN A 501 25.46 41.80 4.33
C ASN A 501 26.65 41.54 3.40
N TYR A 502 27.24 40.35 3.55
CA TYR A 502 28.36 39.86 2.76
C TYR A 502 28.34 38.32 2.66
N SER A 503 28.64 37.78 1.48
CA SER A 503 28.74 36.32 1.25
C SER A 503 30.20 35.93 1.11
N HIS A 504 30.77 35.32 2.16
CA HIS A 504 32.17 34.90 2.16
C HIS A 504 32.28 33.49 1.56
N THR A 505 32.87 33.37 0.37
CA THR A 505 32.98 32.14 -0.42
C THR A 505 34.43 31.71 -0.60
N GLY A 506 34.64 30.46 -1.02
CA GLY A 506 35.99 29.89 -1.23
C GLY A 506 36.68 29.44 0.07
N LEU A 507 35.90 29.24 1.14
CA LEU A 507 36.40 28.80 2.44
C LEU A 507 36.85 27.34 2.43
N THR A 508 37.71 26.98 3.38
CA THR A 508 38.11 25.59 3.65
C THR A 508 37.01 24.90 4.46
N ALA A 509 36.76 23.62 4.19
CA ALA A 509 35.77 22.82 4.91
C ALA A 509 36.19 22.51 6.36
N ASN A 510 35.23 22.24 7.24
CA ASN A 510 35.44 21.90 8.65
C ASN A 510 36.46 22.84 9.35
N THR A 511 36.33 24.14 9.12
CA THR A 511 37.28 25.16 9.59
C THR A 511 36.53 26.27 10.31
N ASP A 512 37.03 26.68 11.48
CA ASP A 512 36.45 27.78 12.26
C ASP A 512 36.88 29.14 11.70
N TYR A 513 35.90 30.00 11.47
CA TYR A 513 36.12 31.39 11.06
C TYR A 513 35.53 32.35 12.09
N SER A 514 36.30 33.38 12.45
CA SER A 514 35.87 34.45 13.36
C SER A 514 35.78 35.78 12.63
N TYR A 515 34.71 36.53 12.88
CA TYR A 515 34.45 37.81 12.22
C TYR A 515 34.15 38.94 13.20
N THR A 516 34.67 40.13 12.89
CA THR A 516 34.38 41.40 13.60
C THR A 516 34.06 42.51 12.60
N LEU A 517 33.27 43.49 13.05
CA LEU A 517 32.77 44.60 12.25
C LEU A 517 33.27 45.95 12.79
N LYS A 518 33.52 46.91 11.91
CA LYS A 518 33.60 48.34 12.23
C LYS A 518 32.58 49.12 11.43
N ALA A 519 31.95 50.11 12.07
CA ALA A 519 31.12 51.13 11.43
C ALA A 519 31.99 52.36 11.13
N CYS A 520 31.79 53.02 9.99
CA CYS A 520 32.72 54.05 9.51
C CYS A 520 32.01 55.21 8.77
N VAL A 521 32.55 56.43 8.91
CA VAL A 521 31.96 57.65 8.34
C VAL A 521 32.56 58.00 6.98
N ASN A 522 33.89 58.01 6.85
CA ASN A 522 34.60 58.44 5.64
C ASN A 522 35.74 57.46 5.28
N ARG A 523 35.71 56.93 4.05
CA ARG A 523 36.74 56.02 3.52
C ARG A 523 38.12 56.68 3.36
N GLN A 524 38.16 58.00 3.15
CA GLN A 524 39.42 58.74 2.91
C GLN A 524 40.18 59.05 4.21
N GLU A 525 39.45 59.37 5.28
CA GLU A 525 40.01 59.72 6.60
C GLU A 525 40.16 58.51 7.52
N ASN A 526 39.58 57.36 7.13
CA ASN A 526 39.60 56.10 7.89
C ASN A 526 38.91 56.21 9.28
N THR A 527 38.01 57.19 9.44
CA THR A 527 37.19 57.42 10.63
C THR A 527 36.20 56.27 10.84
N CYS A 528 36.53 55.38 11.78
CA CYS A 528 35.80 54.17 12.09
C CYS A 528 35.70 53.93 13.60
N SER A 529 34.63 53.26 14.02
CA SER A 529 34.38 52.80 15.38
C SER A 529 35.45 51.81 15.89
N ASN A 530 35.38 51.49 17.18
CA ASN A 530 36.00 50.26 17.69
C ASN A 530 35.34 49.01 17.06
N VAL A 531 36.02 47.87 17.15
CA VAL A 531 35.48 46.59 16.64
C VAL A 531 34.25 46.16 17.45
N SER A 532 33.29 45.54 16.77
CA SER A 532 32.20 44.79 17.39
C SER A 532 32.73 43.65 18.26
N PRO A 533 31.91 43.06 19.14
CA PRO A 533 32.13 41.71 19.62
C PRO A 533 32.32 40.74 18.43
N ALA A 534 33.14 39.71 18.62
CA ALA A 534 33.42 38.73 17.59
C ALA A 534 32.30 37.69 17.50
N THR A 535 31.95 37.30 16.27
CA THR A 535 31.17 36.09 15.99
C THR A 535 32.10 34.95 15.54
N THR A 536 31.64 33.71 15.62
CA THR A 536 32.37 32.52 15.16
C THR A 536 31.45 31.54 14.46
N ALA A 537 31.89 30.97 13.34
CA ALA A 537 31.15 29.94 12.60
C ALA A 537 32.10 28.95 11.92
N THR A 538 31.82 27.66 12.08
CA THR A 538 32.53 26.55 11.45
C THR A 538 31.91 26.24 10.09
N THR A 539 32.71 26.14 9.03
CA THR A 539 32.23 25.61 7.74
C THR A 539 31.84 24.13 7.86
N GLN A 540 30.87 23.69 7.05
CA GLN A 540 30.49 22.27 7.03
C GLN A 540 31.66 21.37 6.59
N GLN A 541 31.60 20.09 6.95
CA GLN A 541 32.56 19.11 6.46
C GLN A 541 32.31 18.80 4.98
N SER A 542 33.39 18.75 4.18
CA SER A 542 33.32 18.31 2.78
C SER A 542 33.26 16.78 2.72
N ILE A 543 32.05 16.23 2.76
CA ILE A 543 31.83 14.79 2.53
C ILE A 543 32.02 14.51 1.04
N PRO A 544 32.84 13.52 0.62
CA PRO A 544 32.90 13.10 -0.77
C PRO A 544 31.52 12.61 -1.23
N ASN A 545 31.03 13.09 -2.38
CA ASN A 545 29.78 12.59 -2.95
C ASN A 545 29.88 11.07 -3.19
N ALA A 546 28.75 10.37 -3.04
CA ALA A 546 28.63 8.99 -3.50
C ALA A 546 28.88 8.89 -5.02
N PRO A 547 29.42 7.78 -5.53
CA PRO A 547 29.47 7.53 -6.97
C PRO A 547 28.05 7.49 -7.56
N SER A 548 27.91 7.78 -8.86
CA SER A 548 26.61 7.67 -9.54
C SER A 548 26.13 6.21 -9.59
N THR A 549 24.82 6.00 -9.48
CA THR A 549 24.19 4.67 -9.55
C THR A 549 24.65 3.87 -10.78
N PRO A 550 25.09 2.60 -10.62
CA PRO A 550 25.53 1.76 -11.73
C PRO A 550 24.44 1.52 -12.78
N THR A 551 24.85 1.46 -14.05
CA THR A 551 23.95 1.28 -15.20
C THR A 551 24.40 0.12 -16.10
N ALA A 552 23.47 -0.36 -16.93
CA ALA A 552 23.66 -1.51 -17.81
C ALA A 552 24.11 -2.81 -17.09
N LEU A 553 23.65 -3.02 -15.86
CA LEU A 553 23.80 -4.31 -15.19
C LEU A 553 23.05 -5.40 -15.98
N THR A 554 23.78 -6.45 -16.31
CA THR A 554 23.31 -7.64 -17.03
C THR A 554 23.69 -8.90 -16.24
N ALA A 555 22.87 -9.94 -16.35
CA ALA A 555 23.16 -11.28 -15.84
C ALA A 555 23.03 -12.30 -16.98
N SER A 556 24.00 -13.20 -17.10
CA SER A 556 24.06 -14.23 -18.14
C SER A 556 24.35 -15.59 -17.52
N VAL A 557 23.42 -16.54 -17.66
CA VAL A 557 23.61 -17.94 -17.23
C VAL A 557 24.74 -18.55 -18.06
N GLN A 558 25.63 -19.32 -17.43
CA GLN A 558 26.75 -20.00 -18.09
C GLN A 558 26.67 -21.53 -17.95
N SER A 559 26.09 -22.01 -16.85
CA SER A 559 25.84 -23.43 -16.53
C SER A 559 24.76 -23.51 -15.45
N ALA A 560 24.25 -24.71 -15.09
CA ALA A 560 23.31 -24.90 -13.97
C ALA A 560 23.77 -24.32 -12.61
N THR A 561 25.05 -23.97 -12.44
CA THR A 561 25.59 -23.48 -11.16
C THR A 561 26.32 -22.13 -11.27
N GLN A 562 26.28 -21.46 -12.43
CA GLN A 562 27.00 -20.20 -12.65
C GLN A 562 26.23 -19.15 -13.46
N ILE A 563 26.24 -17.92 -12.94
CA ILE A 563 25.86 -16.68 -13.65
C ILE A 563 27.07 -15.76 -13.72
N ASN A 564 27.32 -15.17 -14.89
CA ASN A 564 28.23 -14.05 -15.06
C ASN A 564 27.45 -12.73 -15.11
N LEU A 565 27.87 -11.77 -14.30
CA LEU A 565 27.34 -10.40 -14.26
C LEU A 565 28.28 -9.44 -14.97
N SER A 566 27.76 -8.43 -15.67
CA SER A 566 28.56 -7.30 -16.17
C SER A 566 27.80 -5.98 -16.16
N TRP A 567 28.50 -4.85 -16.01
CA TRP A 567 27.91 -3.50 -15.93
C TRP A 567 28.82 -2.42 -16.52
N SER A 568 28.34 -1.17 -16.62
CA SER A 568 29.17 -0.02 -17.04
C SER A 568 30.04 0.50 -15.89
N ILE A 569 31.31 0.80 -16.18
CA ILE A 569 32.25 1.40 -15.20
C ILE A 569 31.71 2.77 -14.73
N VAL A 570 31.78 3.01 -13.42
CA VAL A 570 31.29 4.23 -12.76
C VAL A 570 32.47 5.13 -12.37
N SER A 571 32.51 6.35 -12.93
CA SER A 571 33.52 7.34 -12.58
C SER A 571 33.48 7.68 -11.08
N GLY A 572 34.62 7.59 -10.41
CA GLY A 572 34.75 7.86 -8.97
C GLY A 572 34.39 6.67 -8.07
N ALA A 573 34.01 5.52 -8.62
CA ALA A 573 34.00 4.27 -7.87
C ALA A 573 35.44 3.80 -7.57
N SER A 574 35.61 3.04 -6.49
CA SER A 574 36.83 2.32 -6.15
C SER A 574 36.57 0.81 -6.09
N TYR A 575 35.35 0.42 -5.74
CA TYR A 575 34.87 -0.96 -5.77
C TYR A 575 33.36 -1.01 -6.03
N TYR A 576 32.88 -2.19 -6.39
CA TYR A 576 31.45 -2.47 -6.59
C TYR A 576 30.99 -3.54 -5.62
N GLU A 577 29.85 -3.37 -4.96
CA GLU A 577 29.24 -4.38 -4.10
C GLU A 577 28.11 -5.10 -4.84
N ILE A 578 28.16 -6.42 -4.88
CA ILE A 578 27.21 -7.27 -5.60
C ILE A 578 26.27 -7.93 -4.59
N TYR A 579 24.97 -7.82 -4.86
CA TYR A 579 23.90 -8.34 -4.04
C TYR A 579 23.01 -9.30 -4.81
N ARG A 580 22.45 -10.30 -4.13
CA ARG A 580 21.58 -11.34 -4.69
C ARG A 580 20.34 -11.55 -3.84
N ASN A 581 19.23 -11.91 -4.49
CA ASN A 581 18.01 -12.44 -3.88
C ASN A 581 17.37 -13.50 -4.79
N THR A 582 16.47 -14.32 -4.25
CA THR A 582 15.66 -15.31 -4.99
C THR A 582 14.21 -14.82 -5.18
N SER A 583 14.02 -13.50 -5.15
CA SER A 583 12.72 -12.81 -5.30
C SER A 583 12.98 -11.37 -5.72
N ASP A 584 12.06 -10.76 -6.47
CA ASP A 584 12.18 -9.37 -6.91
C ASP A 584 11.85 -8.36 -5.80
N ASN A 585 12.70 -8.32 -4.77
CA ASN A 585 12.66 -7.28 -3.76
C ASN A 585 14.04 -7.02 -3.17
N ASN A 586 14.27 -5.77 -2.75
CA ASN A 586 15.50 -5.32 -2.12
C ASN A 586 15.44 -5.31 -0.58
N ASN A 587 14.38 -5.88 0.02
CA ASN A 587 14.13 -5.83 1.47
C ASN A 587 15.05 -6.78 2.28
N ALA A 588 15.69 -7.75 1.63
CA ALA A 588 16.51 -8.78 2.29
C ALA A 588 17.77 -9.15 1.49
N LEU A 589 18.43 -8.16 0.86
CA LEU A 589 19.56 -8.40 -0.04
C LEU A 589 20.80 -8.98 0.64
N ALA A 590 21.21 -10.19 0.25
CA ALA A 590 22.47 -10.77 0.63
C ALA A 590 23.60 -10.22 -0.24
N ARG A 591 24.62 -9.59 0.38
CA ARG A 591 25.86 -9.17 -0.29
C ARG A 591 26.73 -10.40 -0.56
N ILE A 592 26.80 -10.85 -1.81
CA ILE A 592 27.52 -12.07 -2.20
C ILE A 592 29.01 -11.84 -2.47
N GLY A 593 29.42 -10.61 -2.80
CA GLY A 593 30.81 -10.29 -3.06
C GLY A 593 31.04 -8.83 -3.44
N ASN A 594 32.27 -8.53 -3.85
CA ASN A 594 32.65 -7.24 -4.42
C ASN A 594 33.77 -7.40 -5.46
N THR A 595 33.83 -6.48 -6.42
CA THR A 595 34.97 -6.33 -7.35
C THR A 595 35.65 -4.99 -7.12
N VAL A 596 36.92 -4.86 -7.52
CA VAL A 596 37.69 -3.61 -7.41
C VAL A 596 37.79 -2.98 -8.79
N ASP A 597 37.64 -1.65 -8.90
CA ASP A 597 37.74 -0.95 -10.18
C ASP A 597 39.14 -1.17 -10.82
N PRO A 598 39.25 -1.42 -12.14
CA PRO A 598 38.23 -1.31 -13.18
C PRO A 598 37.44 -2.60 -13.51
N LEU A 599 37.41 -3.61 -12.63
CA LEU A 599 36.68 -4.87 -12.90
C LEU A 599 35.16 -4.69 -12.81
N ASN A 600 34.53 -4.55 -13.97
CA ASN A 600 33.09 -4.38 -14.16
C ASN A 600 32.33 -5.71 -14.42
N THR A 601 32.89 -6.83 -13.96
CA THR A 601 32.34 -8.19 -14.16
C THR A 601 32.49 -9.03 -12.90
N TYR A 602 31.47 -9.82 -12.55
CA TYR A 602 31.49 -10.74 -11.40
C TYR A 602 31.01 -12.14 -11.84
N GLN A 603 31.60 -13.19 -11.29
CA GLN A 603 31.16 -14.58 -11.51
C GLN A 603 30.50 -15.08 -10.23
N ASP A 604 29.21 -15.40 -10.30
CA ASP A 604 28.46 -15.97 -9.19
C ASP A 604 28.33 -17.49 -9.42
N THR A 605 28.98 -18.27 -8.56
CA THR A 605 29.24 -19.70 -8.76
C THR A 605 28.79 -20.54 -7.57
N GLY A 606 28.35 -21.77 -7.82
CA GLY A 606 27.77 -22.63 -6.78
C GLY A 606 26.30 -22.29 -6.51
N LEU A 607 25.60 -21.86 -7.57
CA LEU A 607 24.16 -21.63 -7.57
C LEU A 607 23.39 -22.95 -7.66
N ASP A 608 22.15 -22.94 -7.15
CA ASP A 608 21.21 -24.04 -7.34
C ASP A 608 20.42 -23.84 -8.63
N GLY A 609 20.37 -24.89 -9.46
CA GLY A 609 19.59 -24.86 -10.70
C GLY A 609 18.08 -24.74 -10.44
N ASN A 610 17.34 -24.25 -11.44
CA ASN A 610 15.91 -23.94 -11.39
C ASN A 610 15.50 -22.75 -10.48
N ILE A 611 16.44 -22.02 -9.85
CA ILE A 611 16.13 -20.80 -9.10
C ILE A 611 16.35 -19.56 -9.99
N GLN A 612 15.37 -18.65 -10.05
CA GLN A 612 15.58 -17.32 -10.63
C GLN A 612 16.30 -16.44 -9.61
N TYR A 613 17.50 -15.99 -9.95
CA TYR A 613 18.27 -15.07 -9.11
C TYR A 613 18.19 -13.64 -9.63
N TYR A 614 17.92 -12.73 -8.71
CA TYR A 614 17.81 -11.29 -8.92
C TYR A 614 19.06 -10.62 -8.35
N TYR A 615 19.59 -9.64 -9.07
CA TYR A 615 20.86 -8.99 -8.78
C TYR A 615 20.74 -7.47 -8.80
N TRP A 616 21.45 -6.86 -7.85
CA TRP A 616 21.67 -5.43 -7.74
C TRP A 616 23.14 -5.18 -7.45
N LEU A 617 23.66 -4.04 -7.86
CA LEU A 617 24.99 -3.60 -7.43
C LEU A 617 25.03 -2.15 -6.97
N LYS A 618 26.02 -1.81 -6.15
CA LYS A 618 26.35 -0.44 -5.75
C LYS A 618 27.77 -0.09 -6.19
N ALA A 619 27.98 1.14 -6.65
CA ALA A 619 29.31 1.70 -6.83
C ALA A 619 29.72 2.41 -5.54
N CYS A 620 30.89 2.08 -5.00
CA CYS A 620 31.37 2.60 -3.73
C CYS A 620 32.75 3.22 -3.87
N ASN A 621 32.96 4.35 -3.20
CA ASN A 621 34.29 4.92 -2.98
C ASN A 621 34.75 4.64 -1.53
N SER A 622 35.82 5.29 -1.07
CA SER A 622 36.36 5.11 0.29
C SER A 622 35.46 5.57 1.44
N THR A 623 34.30 6.17 1.16
CA THR A 623 33.48 6.87 2.16
C THR A 623 31.98 6.65 1.99
N LEU A 624 31.46 6.61 0.76
CA LEU A 624 30.05 6.40 0.46
C LEU A 624 29.85 5.44 -0.73
N CYS A 625 28.68 4.79 -0.73
CA CYS A 625 28.15 4.01 -1.85
C CYS A 625 26.96 4.72 -2.50
N SER A 626 26.74 4.42 -3.78
CA SER A 626 25.54 4.82 -4.53
C SER A 626 24.27 4.17 -3.98
N ASP A 627 23.12 4.61 -4.50
CA ASP A 627 21.92 3.78 -4.52
C ASP A 627 22.15 2.48 -5.30
N PHE A 628 21.25 1.51 -5.12
CA PHE A 628 21.28 0.28 -5.92
C PHE A 628 21.03 0.59 -7.40
N SER A 629 21.70 -0.16 -8.28
CA SER A 629 21.33 -0.25 -9.70
C SER A 629 19.86 -0.64 -9.88
N SER A 630 19.34 -0.46 -11.09
CA SER A 630 18.17 -1.24 -11.53
C SER A 630 18.43 -2.73 -11.29
N VAL A 631 17.37 -3.47 -10.93
CA VAL A 631 17.45 -4.94 -10.85
C VAL A 631 17.77 -5.51 -12.23
N THR A 632 18.57 -6.57 -12.25
CA THR A 632 18.58 -7.55 -13.34
C THR A 632 18.22 -8.91 -12.76
N SER A 633 17.74 -9.84 -13.58
CA SER A 633 17.63 -11.24 -13.16
C SER A 633 18.12 -12.15 -14.28
N ALA A 634 18.53 -13.34 -13.90
CA ALA A 634 18.75 -14.43 -14.84
C ALA A 634 17.85 -15.60 -14.45
N ILE A 635 17.00 -15.99 -15.39
CA ILE A 635 16.16 -17.17 -15.30
C ILE A 635 17.00 -18.32 -15.85
N PHE A 636 17.26 -19.33 -15.01
CA PHE A 636 17.81 -20.59 -15.50
C PHE A 636 16.74 -21.29 -16.35
N PRO A 637 17.08 -21.88 -17.51
CA PRO A 637 16.21 -22.88 -18.11
C PRO A 637 15.97 -23.98 -17.07
N THR A 638 14.70 -24.23 -16.77
CA THR A 638 14.29 -25.31 -15.87
C THR A 638 14.10 -26.60 -16.66
N LEU A 639 14.13 -27.73 -15.97
CA LEU A 639 13.80 -29.04 -16.54
C LEU A 639 12.41 -29.04 -17.23
N VAL A 640 11.43 -28.33 -16.64
CA VAL A 640 10.07 -28.13 -17.17
C VAL A 640 10.09 -27.32 -18.47
N THR A 641 10.71 -26.14 -18.48
CA THR A 641 10.78 -25.25 -19.66
C THR A 641 11.68 -25.81 -20.77
N LEU A 642 12.58 -26.74 -20.46
CA LEU A 642 13.33 -27.49 -21.46
C LEU A 642 12.44 -28.58 -22.07
N GLY A 643 11.67 -29.30 -21.24
CA GLY A 643 10.66 -30.25 -21.68
C GLY A 643 9.61 -29.63 -22.60
N GLU A 644 9.11 -28.44 -22.27
CA GLU A 644 8.18 -27.65 -23.09
C GLU A 644 8.70 -27.39 -24.52
N LYS A 645 9.99 -27.00 -24.62
CA LYS A 645 10.66 -26.75 -25.90
C LYS A 645 10.83 -28.03 -26.72
N ILE A 646 11.20 -29.14 -26.07
CA ILE A 646 11.34 -30.46 -26.70
C ILE A 646 9.98 -30.99 -27.18
N PHE A 647 8.95 -30.93 -26.32
CA PHE A 647 7.58 -31.35 -26.61
C PHE A 647 6.97 -30.61 -27.82
N SER A 648 7.42 -29.37 -28.04
CA SER A 648 6.97 -28.51 -29.14
C SER A 648 7.85 -28.57 -30.40
N ASP A 649 9.03 -29.21 -30.36
CA ASP A 649 10.01 -29.15 -31.46
C ASP A 649 9.67 -30.08 -32.62
N THR A 650 9.29 -29.49 -33.75
CA THR A 650 8.93 -30.19 -34.99
C THR A 650 10.12 -30.72 -35.78
N ASN A 651 11.35 -30.45 -35.34
CA ASN A 651 12.58 -31.05 -35.90
C ASN A 651 12.86 -32.47 -35.37
N LEU A 652 12.11 -32.94 -34.37
CA LEU A 652 12.27 -34.26 -33.75
C LEU A 652 11.51 -35.39 -34.48
N SER A 653 11.08 -35.15 -35.72
CA SER A 653 10.37 -36.08 -36.59
C SER A 653 10.96 -36.17 -38.00
N ARG A 654 10.60 -37.22 -38.74
CA ARG A 654 11.08 -37.46 -40.11
C ARG A 654 9.95 -37.91 -41.06
N PRO A 655 9.59 -37.09 -42.06
CA PRO A 655 10.05 -35.73 -42.32
C PRO A 655 9.75 -34.76 -41.17
N THR A 656 10.57 -33.72 -41.05
CA THR A 656 10.41 -32.67 -40.03
C THR A 656 9.10 -31.93 -40.23
N GLY A 657 8.30 -31.80 -39.17
CA GLY A 657 7.01 -31.14 -39.19
C GLY A 657 6.10 -31.50 -38.01
N GLN A 658 6.34 -32.64 -37.37
CA GLN A 658 5.55 -33.17 -36.25
C GLN A 658 6.33 -33.10 -34.93
N SER A 659 5.66 -32.73 -33.85
CA SER A 659 6.15 -32.73 -32.47
C SER A 659 5.16 -33.46 -31.56
N CYS A 660 5.45 -33.60 -30.26
CA CYS A 660 4.49 -34.17 -29.32
C CYS A 660 3.20 -33.32 -29.28
N ALA A 661 3.34 -32.00 -29.34
CA ALA A 661 2.24 -31.04 -29.41
C ALA A 661 1.38 -31.13 -30.68
N SER A 662 1.82 -31.84 -31.73
CA SER A 662 1.00 -32.08 -32.93
C SER A 662 -0.15 -33.06 -32.68
N CYS A 663 0.08 -34.10 -31.88
CA CYS A 663 -0.93 -35.12 -31.54
C CYS A 663 -1.43 -35.00 -30.08
N HIS A 664 -0.83 -34.10 -29.29
CA HIS A 664 -1.23 -33.75 -27.93
C HIS A 664 -1.32 -32.22 -27.78
N ALA A 665 -2.19 -31.60 -28.56
CA ALA A 665 -2.34 -30.15 -28.61
C ALA A 665 -2.98 -29.61 -27.32
N MET A 666 -2.35 -28.63 -26.68
CA MET A 666 -2.88 -27.96 -25.48
C MET A 666 -4.28 -27.35 -25.72
N SER A 667 -4.53 -26.84 -26.93
CA SER A 667 -5.83 -26.30 -27.34
C SER A 667 -6.93 -27.35 -27.47
N ASN A 668 -6.59 -28.64 -27.46
CA ASN A 668 -7.53 -29.77 -27.42
C ASN A 668 -7.25 -30.70 -26.24
N GLN A 669 -7.02 -30.11 -25.06
CA GLN A 669 -6.81 -30.84 -23.80
C GLN A 669 -5.73 -31.95 -23.90
N PHE A 670 -4.66 -31.69 -24.66
CA PHE A 670 -3.56 -32.61 -24.94
C PHE A 670 -3.95 -33.90 -25.67
N THR A 671 -4.88 -33.82 -26.61
CA THR A 671 -5.19 -34.84 -27.63
C THR A 671 -4.97 -34.31 -29.05
N ASP A 672 -5.23 -35.14 -30.06
CA ASP A 672 -5.06 -34.74 -31.46
C ASP A 672 -6.10 -33.68 -31.86
N PRO A 673 -5.69 -32.56 -32.49
CA PRO A 673 -6.63 -31.56 -32.96
C PRO A 673 -7.47 -32.02 -34.16
N ASP A 674 -7.10 -33.07 -34.90
CA ASP A 674 -7.93 -33.65 -35.96
C ASP A 674 -8.87 -34.75 -35.42
N GLN A 675 -9.93 -34.29 -34.76
CA GLN A 675 -11.01 -35.14 -34.25
C GLN A 675 -11.84 -35.84 -35.35
N THR A 676 -11.54 -35.64 -36.64
CA THR A 676 -12.27 -36.30 -37.74
C THR A 676 -11.74 -37.69 -38.07
N LEU A 677 -10.59 -38.06 -37.51
CA LEU A 677 -9.92 -39.34 -37.70
C LEU A 677 -9.92 -40.15 -36.39
N PRO A 678 -10.03 -41.50 -36.46
CA PRO A 678 -10.07 -42.33 -35.25
C PRO A 678 -8.73 -42.34 -34.49
N THR A 679 -7.63 -42.14 -35.22
CA THR A 679 -6.25 -42.28 -34.76
C THR A 679 -5.37 -41.20 -35.39
N SER A 680 -4.28 -40.85 -34.72
CA SER A 680 -3.35 -39.80 -35.18
C SER A 680 -2.59 -40.20 -36.45
N ALA A 681 -2.35 -39.21 -37.30
CA ALA A 681 -1.43 -39.33 -38.43
C ALA A 681 0.04 -39.34 -37.97
N GLY A 682 0.86 -40.14 -38.64
CA GLY A 682 2.32 -40.11 -38.50
C GLY A 682 2.97 -39.03 -39.37
N ALA A 683 4.25 -38.76 -39.11
CA ALA A 683 5.03 -37.75 -39.83
C ALA A 683 5.19 -38.09 -41.33
N VAL A 684 5.10 -39.38 -41.66
CA VAL A 684 5.03 -39.88 -43.03
C VAL A 684 3.57 -39.87 -43.49
N ALA A 685 3.25 -39.00 -44.46
CA ALA A 685 1.88 -38.83 -44.94
C ALA A 685 1.28 -40.14 -45.49
N GLY A 686 0.25 -40.65 -44.80
CA GLY A 686 -0.43 -41.92 -45.10
C GLY A 686 -0.19 -43.02 -44.06
N GLU A 687 0.80 -42.87 -43.18
CA GLU A 687 0.98 -43.72 -42.00
C GLU A 687 0.12 -43.20 -40.83
N PHE A 688 -0.42 -44.10 -40.02
CA PHE A 688 -1.34 -43.80 -38.92
C PHE A 688 -1.10 -44.71 -37.72
N GLY A 689 -1.42 -44.23 -36.52
CA GLY A 689 -1.50 -45.08 -35.34
C GLY A 689 -2.64 -46.10 -35.45
N THR A 690 -2.50 -47.24 -34.78
CA THR A 690 -3.57 -48.25 -34.62
C THR A 690 -4.51 -47.98 -33.44
N ARG A 691 -4.27 -46.88 -32.70
CA ARG A 691 -5.07 -46.44 -31.55
C ARG A 691 -5.33 -44.95 -31.57
N ASN A 692 -6.42 -44.55 -30.93
CA ASN A 692 -6.69 -43.15 -30.62
C ASN A 692 -5.63 -42.61 -29.64
N SER A 693 -5.20 -41.36 -29.83
CA SER A 693 -4.19 -40.71 -28.98
C SER A 693 -4.84 -40.18 -27.70
N PRO A 694 -4.62 -40.83 -26.53
CA PRO A 694 -5.26 -40.43 -25.29
C PRO A 694 -4.72 -39.08 -24.82
N THR A 695 -5.47 -38.39 -23.95
CA THR A 695 -4.99 -37.14 -23.35
C THR A 695 -3.68 -37.39 -22.58
N ALA A 696 -2.67 -36.55 -22.84
CA ALA A 696 -1.50 -36.45 -21.97
C ALA A 696 -1.82 -35.65 -20.69
N GLY A 697 -2.95 -34.93 -20.67
CA GLY A 697 -3.53 -34.33 -19.47
C GLY A 697 -3.78 -35.39 -18.41
N TYR A 698 -3.34 -35.12 -17.17
CA TYR A 698 -3.34 -36.02 -16.03
C TYR A 698 -2.60 -37.35 -16.23
N ALA A 699 -1.92 -37.60 -17.36
CA ALA A 699 -1.17 -38.82 -17.60
C ALA A 699 -0.02 -39.01 -16.59
N ALA A 700 0.49 -37.91 -16.04
CA ALA A 700 1.47 -37.91 -14.95
C ALA A 700 0.90 -38.28 -13.56
N ARG A 701 -0.41 -38.50 -13.42
CA ARG A 701 -1.05 -39.03 -12.20
C ARG A 701 -1.22 -40.56 -12.23
N ILE A 702 -0.90 -41.20 -13.35
CA ILE A 702 -0.94 -42.66 -13.51
C ILE A 702 0.25 -43.26 -12.74
N PRO A 703 0.04 -44.29 -11.89
CA PRO A 703 1.13 -44.94 -11.15
C PRO A 703 2.01 -45.79 -12.09
N GLU A 704 3.22 -46.14 -11.62
CA GLU A 704 4.06 -47.10 -12.35
C GLU A 704 3.34 -48.45 -12.54
N PHE A 705 3.54 -49.08 -13.71
CA PHE A 705 2.93 -50.37 -14.01
C PHE A 705 3.24 -51.42 -12.93
N THR A 706 2.19 -51.99 -12.35
CA THR A 706 2.29 -52.96 -11.26
C THR A 706 1.22 -54.05 -11.40
N ARG A 707 1.35 -55.10 -10.59
CA ARG A 707 0.35 -56.16 -10.42
C ARG A 707 0.12 -56.42 -8.94
N ASN A 708 -1.14 -56.52 -8.55
CA ASN A 708 -1.50 -56.88 -7.16
C ASN A 708 -1.28 -58.38 -6.89
N THR A 709 -1.54 -58.82 -5.66
CA THR A 709 -1.38 -60.23 -5.24
C THR A 709 -2.26 -61.22 -6.00
N ASP A 710 -3.36 -60.74 -6.57
CA ASP A 710 -4.34 -61.52 -7.34
C ASP A 710 -4.05 -61.47 -8.85
N GLY A 711 -2.94 -60.85 -9.24
CA GLY A 711 -2.45 -60.75 -10.61
C GLY A 711 -2.99 -59.57 -11.41
N VAL A 712 -3.96 -58.81 -10.88
CA VAL A 712 -4.60 -57.68 -11.57
C VAL A 712 -3.56 -56.60 -11.85
N ALA A 713 -3.42 -56.22 -13.12
CA ALA A 713 -2.54 -55.14 -13.55
C ALA A 713 -3.16 -53.77 -13.30
N SER A 714 -2.34 -52.79 -12.94
CA SER A 714 -2.71 -51.37 -12.91
C SER A 714 -1.51 -50.45 -13.16
N GLY A 715 -1.80 -49.19 -13.50
CA GLY A 715 -0.79 -48.19 -13.84
C GLY A 715 -0.16 -48.41 -15.22
N GLY A 716 0.97 -47.77 -15.46
CA GLY A 716 1.69 -47.83 -16.73
C GLY A 716 1.10 -46.95 -17.83
N GLN A 717 1.97 -46.52 -18.74
CA GLN A 717 1.66 -45.62 -19.84
C GLN A 717 1.30 -46.38 -21.13
N PHE A 718 0.74 -45.65 -22.10
CA PHE A 718 -0.09 -46.18 -23.20
C PHE A 718 -1.34 -46.94 -22.71
N LEU A 719 -2.26 -47.25 -23.62
CA LEU A 719 -3.52 -47.94 -23.26
C LEU A 719 -3.34 -49.44 -22.94
N ASP A 720 -2.15 -50.00 -23.17
CA ASP A 720 -1.77 -51.40 -22.93
C ASP A 720 -0.67 -51.56 -21.86
N GLY A 721 -0.23 -50.47 -21.21
CA GLY A 721 0.74 -50.51 -20.12
C GLY A 721 2.20 -50.79 -20.53
N ARG A 722 2.51 -50.82 -21.83
CA ARG A 722 3.83 -51.28 -22.36
C ARG A 722 5.04 -50.47 -21.92
N ALA A 723 4.86 -49.30 -21.32
CA ALA A 723 5.91 -48.50 -20.70
C ALA A 723 5.56 -48.27 -19.21
N SER A 724 6.43 -48.68 -18.28
CA SER A 724 6.08 -48.62 -16.85
C SER A 724 5.96 -47.20 -16.31
N THR A 725 6.77 -46.25 -16.82
CA THR A 725 6.76 -44.84 -16.41
C THR A 725 6.59 -43.87 -17.58
N LEU A 726 6.37 -42.59 -17.25
CA LEU A 726 6.25 -41.47 -18.19
C LEU A 726 7.53 -41.26 -19.02
N GLU A 727 8.71 -41.38 -18.40
CA GLU A 727 10.00 -41.32 -19.08
C GLU A 727 10.16 -42.43 -20.13
N LEU A 728 9.72 -43.64 -19.80
CA LEU A 728 9.76 -44.77 -20.72
C LEU A 728 8.77 -44.61 -21.88
N GLN A 729 7.62 -43.96 -21.66
CA GLN A 729 6.68 -43.63 -22.72
C GLN A 729 7.23 -42.54 -23.63
N ALA A 730 7.72 -41.43 -23.07
CA ALA A 730 8.32 -40.33 -23.81
C ALA A 730 9.51 -40.77 -24.69
N ARG A 731 10.15 -41.91 -24.38
CA ARG A 731 11.23 -42.49 -25.16
C ARG A 731 10.80 -43.04 -26.53
N LEU A 732 9.56 -43.49 -26.70
CA LEU A 732 9.17 -44.34 -27.85
C LEU A 732 8.69 -43.58 -29.10
N PRO A 733 7.82 -42.56 -29.04
CA PRO A 733 7.19 -41.98 -30.23
C PRO A 733 8.17 -41.44 -31.27
N PHE A 734 9.31 -40.90 -30.81
CA PHE A 734 10.41 -40.46 -31.65
C PHE A 734 10.84 -41.51 -32.68
N LEU A 735 10.96 -42.79 -32.28
CA LEU A 735 11.50 -43.88 -33.11
C LEU A 735 10.43 -44.75 -33.77
N ASN A 736 9.14 -44.52 -33.47
CA ASN A 736 8.05 -45.30 -34.02
C ASN A 736 7.76 -44.84 -35.46
N PRO A 737 7.83 -45.74 -36.48
CA PRO A 737 7.69 -45.35 -37.89
C PRO A 737 6.31 -44.80 -38.27
N VAL A 738 5.25 -45.11 -37.51
CA VAL A 738 3.90 -44.56 -37.73
C VAL A 738 3.57 -43.36 -36.83
N GLU A 739 4.52 -42.89 -36.01
CA GLU A 739 4.41 -41.66 -35.22
C GLU A 739 5.46 -40.64 -35.72
N MET A 740 6.62 -40.49 -35.08
CA MET A 740 7.61 -39.46 -35.46
C MET A 740 8.74 -39.96 -36.38
N ASN A 741 8.94 -41.29 -36.51
CA ASN A 741 9.77 -41.93 -37.54
C ASN A 741 11.27 -41.52 -37.61
N MET A 742 11.85 -41.06 -36.50
CA MET A 742 13.31 -40.85 -36.42
C MET A 742 14.05 -42.20 -36.46
N PRO A 743 15.16 -42.32 -37.21
CA PRO A 743 15.77 -43.62 -37.51
C PRO A 743 16.50 -44.26 -36.31
N ASP A 744 17.00 -43.44 -35.39
CA ASP A 744 17.75 -43.85 -34.20
C ASP A 744 17.87 -42.69 -33.19
N GLU A 745 18.30 -43.00 -31.96
CA GLU A 745 18.49 -42.02 -30.88
C GLU A 745 19.53 -40.94 -31.24
N ALA A 746 20.54 -41.26 -32.07
CA ALA A 746 21.59 -40.32 -32.45
C ALA A 746 21.07 -39.25 -33.43
N ALA A 747 20.11 -39.59 -34.29
CA ALA A 747 19.40 -38.62 -35.12
C ALA A 747 18.58 -37.63 -34.27
N VAL A 748 17.90 -38.11 -33.22
CA VAL A 748 17.13 -37.23 -32.31
C VAL A 748 18.05 -36.29 -31.54
N ILE A 749 19.16 -36.79 -30.99
CA ILE A 749 20.15 -35.94 -30.31
C ILE A 749 20.90 -35.01 -31.29
N THR A 750 21.01 -35.38 -32.57
CA THR A 750 21.50 -34.48 -33.62
C THR A 750 20.50 -33.36 -33.94
N ALA A 751 19.19 -33.64 -33.91
CA ALA A 751 18.17 -32.60 -34.02
C ALA A 751 18.23 -31.63 -32.82
N ILE A 752 18.27 -32.15 -31.58
CA ILE A 752 18.42 -31.33 -30.35
C ILE A 752 19.68 -30.43 -30.40
N LYS A 753 20.83 -30.95 -30.87
CA LYS A 753 22.06 -30.16 -31.07
C LYS A 753 21.91 -28.98 -32.03
N ASN A 754 21.05 -29.12 -33.02
CA ASN A 754 20.77 -28.08 -34.02
C ASN A 754 19.61 -27.16 -33.61
N GLY A 755 18.82 -27.57 -32.60
CA GLY A 755 17.73 -26.79 -32.04
C GLY A 755 18.21 -25.56 -31.26
N SER A 756 17.38 -24.51 -31.23
CA SER A 756 17.69 -23.24 -30.56
C SER A 756 17.88 -23.35 -29.04
N TYR A 757 17.49 -24.49 -28.45
CA TYR A 757 17.58 -24.81 -27.02
C TYR A 757 18.76 -25.76 -26.67
N ALA A 758 19.66 -26.07 -27.61
CA ALA A 758 20.83 -26.92 -27.33
C ALA A 758 21.67 -26.39 -26.13
N ASN A 759 21.82 -25.08 -26.02
CA ASN A 759 22.50 -24.43 -24.89
C ASN A 759 21.72 -24.58 -23.57
N ASP A 760 20.39 -24.55 -23.61
CA ASP A 760 19.56 -24.77 -22.41
C ASP A 760 19.68 -26.23 -21.93
N PHE A 761 19.79 -27.17 -22.86
CA PHE A 761 20.04 -28.59 -22.59
C PHE A 761 21.38 -28.80 -21.86
N GLU A 762 22.45 -28.15 -22.34
CA GLU A 762 23.76 -28.17 -21.68
C GLU A 762 23.79 -27.39 -20.36
N ILE A 763 22.97 -26.35 -20.19
CA ILE A 763 22.80 -25.69 -18.88
C ILE A 763 22.14 -26.67 -17.90
N VAL A 764 20.99 -27.26 -18.24
CA VAL A 764 20.20 -28.13 -17.33
C VAL A 764 20.93 -29.41 -16.95
N PHE A 765 21.59 -30.07 -17.92
CA PHE A 765 22.18 -31.40 -17.72
C PHE A 765 23.71 -31.44 -17.69
N GLY A 766 24.37 -30.30 -17.90
CA GLY A 766 25.82 -30.15 -17.83
C GLY A 766 26.51 -29.99 -19.19
N THR A 767 27.53 -29.14 -19.24
CA THR A 767 28.30 -28.84 -20.46
C THR A 767 28.91 -30.10 -21.07
N GLY A 768 28.74 -30.26 -22.38
CA GLY A 768 29.20 -31.40 -23.15
C GLY A 768 28.28 -32.63 -23.10
N VAL A 769 27.18 -32.63 -22.34
CA VAL A 769 26.24 -33.78 -22.24
C VAL A 769 25.78 -34.28 -23.61
N LEU A 770 25.53 -33.35 -24.55
CA LEU A 770 25.06 -33.66 -25.90
C LEU A 770 26.01 -34.59 -26.68
N ASN A 771 27.28 -34.70 -26.28
CA ASN A 771 28.24 -35.60 -26.90
C ASN A 771 28.02 -37.08 -26.55
N ASP A 772 27.30 -37.38 -25.46
CA ASP A 772 26.80 -38.72 -25.16
C ASP A 772 25.33 -38.84 -25.59
N VAL A 773 25.08 -39.65 -26.62
CA VAL A 773 23.73 -39.87 -27.16
C VAL A 773 22.82 -40.58 -26.16
N ALA A 774 23.31 -41.60 -25.45
CA ALA A 774 22.47 -42.42 -24.57
C ALA A 774 22.11 -41.67 -23.29
N ALA A 775 23.05 -40.90 -22.74
CA ALA A 775 22.78 -39.97 -21.64
C ALA A 775 21.79 -38.88 -22.09
N SER A 776 22.06 -38.22 -23.22
CA SER A 776 21.19 -37.14 -23.73
C SER A 776 19.77 -37.62 -24.05
N TYR A 777 19.61 -38.79 -24.66
CA TYR A 777 18.28 -39.30 -25.01
C TYR A 777 17.47 -39.69 -23.76
N THR A 778 18.15 -40.13 -22.71
CA THR A 778 17.53 -40.34 -21.38
C THR A 778 17.18 -38.98 -20.73
N LYS A 779 18.07 -37.99 -20.79
CA LYS A 779 17.83 -36.64 -20.25
C LYS A 779 16.72 -35.88 -20.98
N MET A 780 16.58 -36.07 -22.28
CA MET A 780 15.44 -35.58 -23.07
C MET A 780 14.12 -36.13 -22.50
N THR A 781 14.04 -37.44 -22.21
CA THR A 781 12.81 -38.03 -21.63
C THR A 781 12.53 -37.58 -20.19
N GLU A 782 13.56 -37.32 -19.37
CA GLU A 782 13.39 -36.69 -18.05
C GLU A 782 12.81 -35.27 -18.16
N ALA A 783 13.21 -34.49 -19.17
CA ALA A 783 12.69 -33.15 -19.41
C ALA A 783 11.21 -33.16 -19.82
N ILE A 784 10.84 -33.99 -20.81
CA ILE A 784 9.44 -34.16 -21.27
C ILE A 784 8.55 -34.57 -20.09
N ALA A 785 8.94 -35.62 -19.36
CA ALA A 785 8.18 -36.13 -18.22
C ALA A 785 8.15 -35.16 -17.02
N ALA A 786 9.00 -34.13 -16.97
CA ALA A 786 8.89 -33.03 -16.01
C ALA A 786 7.89 -31.96 -16.46
N PHE A 787 7.82 -31.65 -17.76
CA PHE A 787 6.82 -30.75 -18.34
C PHE A 787 5.40 -31.32 -18.16
N GLU A 788 5.20 -32.59 -18.47
CA GLU A 788 3.93 -33.31 -18.32
C GLU A 788 3.50 -33.50 -16.84
N ARG A 789 4.42 -33.34 -15.88
CA ARG A 789 4.11 -33.29 -14.43
C ARG A 789 3.70 -31.91 -13.93
N SER A 790 3.87 -30.86 -14.73
CA SER A 790 3.56 -29.48 -14.33
C SER A 790 2.05 -29.21 -14.24
N ASN A 791 1.68 -28.10 -13.60
CA ASN A 791 0.28 -27.67 -13.47
C ASN A 791 -0.41 -27.41 -14.82
N VAL A 792 0.35 -27.30 -15.92
CA VAL A 792 -0.17 -27.17 -17.29
C VAL A 792 -0.95 -28.42 -17.72
N PHE A 793 -0.54 -29.61 -17.28
CA PHE A 793 -1.16 -30.89 -17.62
C PHE A 793 -2.07 -31.43 -16.50
N SER A 794 -2.15 -30.77 -15.35
CA SER A 794 -3.04 -31.18 -14.25
C SER A 794 -3.49 -29.98 -13.43
N PRO A 795 -4.30 -29.07 -14.00
CA PRO A 795 -4.63 -27.80 -13.36
C PRO A 795 -5.75 -27.89 -12.31
N PHE A 796 -6.65 -28.88 -12.37
CA PHE A 796 -7.84 -29.02 -11.51
C PHE A 796 -8.73 -27.77 -11.53
N THR A 797 -9.09 -27.31 -12.72
CA THR A 797 -9.87 -26.09 -12.98
C THR A 797 -11.22 -26.40 -13.63
N SER A 798 -11.77 -27.60 -13.42
CA SER A 798 -13.05 -28.00 -13.97
C SER A 798 -14.23 -27.48 -13.14
N LYS A 799 -15.46 -27.55 -13.70
CA LYS A 799 -16.68 -27.18 -12.94
C LYS A 799 -16.90 -28.13 -11.75
N PHE A 800 -16.50 -29.39 -11.88
CA PHE A 800 -16.47 -30.34 -10.76
C PHE A 800 -15.52 -29.88 -9.65
N ASP A 801 -14.30 -29.46 -9.99
CA ASP A 801 -13.33 -28.96 -9.00
C ASP A 801 -13.83 -27.67 -8.33
N ALA A 802 -14.44 -26.76 -9.09
CA ALA A 802 -15.07 -25.55 -8.55
C ALA A 802 -16.25 -25.88 -7.60
N MET A 803 -17.07 -26.88 -7.94
CA MET A 803 -18.17 -27.37 -7.09
C MET A 803 -17.65 -27.95 -5.77
N GLN A 804 -16.60 -28.80 -5.80
CA GLN A 804 -15.99 -29.35 -4.59
C GLN A 804 -15.41 -28.28 -3.64
N ASN A 805 -15.06 -27.10 -4.15
CA ASN A 805 -14.49 -26.00 -3.37
C ASN A 805 -15.53 -24.94 -2.95
N ASP A 806 -16.84 -25.25 -3.03
CA ASP A 806 -17.96 -24.31 -2.77
C ASP A 806 -17.92 -23.04 -3.68
N LEU A 807 -17.24 -23.09 -4.85
CA LEU A 807 -17.09 -21.96 -5.81
C LEU A 807 -18.08 -21.99 -6.99
N ALA A 808 -18.82 -23.08 -7.16
CA ALA A 808 -19.82 -23.28 -8.20
C ALA A 808 -20.90 -24.27 -7.75
N THR A 809 -22.03 -24.32 -8.46
CA THR A 809 -23.08 -25.33 -8.24
C THR A 809 -23.38 -26.14 -9.50
N PHE A 810 -23.83 -27.38 -9.31
CA PHE A 810 -24.41 -28.18 -10.38
C PHE A 810 -25.87 -27.79 -10.63
N THR A 811 -26.25 -27.78 -11.90
CA THR A 811 -27.64 -27.85 -12.32
C THR A 811 -28.25 -29.19 -11.93
N HIS A 812 -29.57 -29.30 -11.86
CA HIS A 812 -30.25 -30.56 -11.54
C HIS A 812 -29.86 -31.71 -12.50
N GLN A 813 -29.53 -31.42 -13.76
CA GLN A 813 -29.10 -32.43 -14.74
C GLN A 813 -27.67 -32.93 -14.48
N GLU A 814 -26.74 -32.04 -14.16
CA GLU A 814 -25.36 -32.41 -13.76
C GLU A 814 -25.37 -33.17 -12.42
N GLN A 815 -26.19 -32.73 -11.45
CA GLN A 815 -26.36 -33.39 -10.16
C GLN A 815 -26.96 -34.79 -10.29
N LEU A 816 -27.95 -34.97 -11.18
CA LEU A 816 -28.49 -36.29 -11.53
C LEU A 816 -27.45 -37.17 -12.22
N GLY A 817 -26.63 -36.60 -13.11
CA GLY A 817 -25.52 -37.31 -13.76
C GLY A 817 -24.49 -37.81 -12.75
N PHE A 818 -24.08 -36.97 -11.80
CA PHE A 818 -23.18 -37.32 -10.70
C PHE A 818 -23.79 -38.42 -9.81
N HIS A 819 -25.07 -38.28 -9.44
CA HIS A 819 -25.80 -39.29 -8.67
C HIS A 819 -25.80 -40.66 -9.36
N LEU A 820 -26.05 -40.69 -10.68
CA LEU A 820 -26.03 -41.91 -11.48
C LEU A 820 -24.61 -42.52 -11.56
N PHE A 821 -23.62 -41.67 -11.82
CA PHE A 821 -22.22 -42.06 -12.00
C PHE A 821 -21.59 -42.64 -10.72
N SER A 822 -21.75 -41.95 -9.59
CA SER A 822 -21.05 -42.25 -8.34
C SER A 822 -21.61 -43.44 -7.57
N ARG A 823 -22.88 -43.81 -7.81
CA ARG A 823 -23.58 -44.85 -7.04
C ARG A 823 -23.56 -46.22 -7.72
N GLN A 824 -23.68 -47.24 -6.89
CA GLN A 824 -23.81 -48.62 -7.36
C GLN A 824 -25.24 -48.89 -7.90
N GLY A 825 -25.40 -49.90 -8.76
CA GLY A 825 -26.68 -50.24 -9.41
C GLY A 825 -27.83 -50.43 -8.41
N GLY A 826 -27.60 -51.19 -7.35
CA GLY A 826 -28.57 -51.40 -6.27
C GLY A 826 -28.83 -50.18 -5.36
N GLN A 827 -28.26 -49.02 -5.66
CA GLN A 827 -28.37 -47.77 -4.90
C GLN A 827 -28.90 -46.59 -5.74
N GLY A 828 -29.39 -46.86 -6.95
CA GLY A 828 -29.90 -45.85 -7.89
C GLY A 828 -28.85 -45.26 -8.84
N GLY A 829 -27.65 -45.85 -8.92
CA GLY A 829 -26.62 -45.49 -9.89
C GLY A 829 -26.40 -46.53 -10.98
N VAL A 830 -25.25 -46.44 -11.67
CA VAL A 830 -24.86 -47.31 -12.80
C VAL A 830 -23.42 -47.82 -12.71
N ASN A 831 -22.84 -47.85 -11.51
CA ASN A 831 -21.52 -48.45 -11.21
C ASN A 831 -20.30 -47.79 -11.89
N CYS A 832 -20.43 -46.64 -12.58
CA CYS A 832 -19.32 -46.01 -13.30
C CYS A 832 -18.10 -45.72 -12.39
N SER A 833 -18.34 -45.24 -11.18
CA SER A 833 -17.32 -44.96 -10.16
C SER A 833 -16.51 -46.19 -9.71
N ARG A 834 -16.94 -47.43 -9.99
CA ARG A 834 -16.14 -48.62 -9.67
C ARG A 834 -14.82 -48.64 -10.44
N CYS A 835 -14.86 -48.31 -11.73
CA CYS A 835 -13.68 -48.23 -12.58
C CYS A 835 -13.17 -46.79 -12.63
N HIS A 836 -14.08 -45.82 -12.80
CA HIS A 836 -13.77 -44.40 -12.89
C HIS A 836 -13.87 -43.69 -11.53
N SER A 837 -13.06 -44.16 -10.58
CA SER A 837 -13.08 -43.74 -9.17
C SER A 837 -13.06 -42.21 -8.97
N ASP A 838 -14.11 -41.73 -8.31
CA ASP A 838 -14.36 -40.34 -7.88
C ASP A 838 -13.88 -40.06 -6.44
N ASN A 839 -13.10 -40.96 -5.83
CA ASN A 839 -12.61 -40.83 -4.47
C ASN A 839 -11.44 -39.84 -4.32
N GLY A 840 -11.46 -39.08 -3.21
CA GLY A 840 -10.40 -38.15 -2.79
C GLY A 840 -10.63 -36.71 -3.25
N ASP A 841 -9.89 -35.77 -2.68
CA ASP A 841 -10.10 -34.32 -2.90
C ASP A 841 -9.83 -33.86 -4.35
N GLN A 842 -9.00 -34.62 -5.08
CA GLN A 842 -8.63 -34.38 -6.48
C GLN A 842 -8.78 -35.69 -7.30
N PRO A 843 -10.03 -36.13 -7.58
CA PRO A 843 -10.25 -37.42 -8.22
C PRO A 843 -9.85 -37.38 -9.69
N ILE A 844 -9.22 -38.46 -10.16
CA ILE A 844 -8.76 -38.61 -11.55
C ILE A 844 -9.77 -39.43 -12.40
N PHE A 845 -10.87 -39.91 -11.80
CA PHE A 845 -11.92 -40.69 -12.49
C PHE A 845 -11.36 -41.91 -13.23
N SER A 846 -10.42 -42.60 -12.58
CA SER A 846 -9.84 -43.87 -13.00
C SER A 846 -9.22 -44.58 -11.79
N ASN A 847 -9.31 -45.90 -11.76
CA ASN A 847 -8.56 -46.78 -10.87
C ASN A 847 -7.22 -47.25 -11.50
N PHE A 848 -6.97 -46.89 -12.75
CA PHE A 848 -5.84 -47.29 -13.60
C PHE A 848 -5.68 -48.81 -13.81
N GLU A 849 -6.69 -49.61 -13.52
CA GLU A 849 -6.73 -51.05 -13.83
C GLU A 849 -6.99 -51.29 -15.32
N TYR A 850 -6.97 -52.56 -15.74
CA TYR A 850 -7.13 -52.96 -17.14
C TYR A 850 -8.39 -53.80 -17.34
N GLU A 851 -9.29 -53.35 -18.24
CA GLU A 851 -10.58 -53.98 -18.49
C GLU A 851 -10.90 -54.16 -19.97
N ASN A 852 -11.66 -55.22 -20.30
CA ASN A 852 -12.23 -55.41 -21.63
C ASN A 852 -13.74 -55.14 -21.54
N ILE A 853 -14.13 -53.89 -21.76
CA ILE A 853 -15.55 -53.52 -21.73
C ILE A 853 -16.33 -54.05 -22.95
N GLY A 854 -15.67 -54.61 -23.96
CA GLY A 854 -16.29 -55.14 -25.18
C GLY A 854 -16.51 -54.10 -26.28
N VAL A 855 -15.58 -53.15 -26.44
CA VAL A 855 -15.63 -52.13 -27.51
C VAL A 855 -15.63 -52.81 -28.89
N PRO A 856 -16.49 -52.40 -29.85
CA PRO A 856 -16.52 -52.99 -31.18
C PRO A 856 -15.31 -52.57 -32.05
N LYS A 857 -15.03 -53.35 -33.10
CA LYS A 857 -13.99 -53.01 -34.09
C LYS A 857 -14.32 -51.72 -34.84
N ASN A 858 -13.34 -50.83 -35.02
CA ASN A 858 -13.50 -49.67 -35.90
C ASN A 858 -13.27 -50.06 -37.38
N ALA A 859 -14.28 -49.81 -38.23
CA ALA A 859 -14.21 -50.10 -39.67
C ALA A 859 -13.13 -49.30 -40.42
N ALA A 860 -12.76 -48.11 -39.92
CA ALA A 860 -11.65 -47.33 -40.47
C ALA A 860 -10.31 -48.05 -40.26
N LEU A 861 -10.04 -48.56 -39.06
CA LEU A 861 -8.83 -49.35 -38.77
C LEU A 861 -8.79 -50.66 -39.56
N LEU A 862 -9.92 -51.32 -39.78
CA LEU A 862 -9.97 -52.51 -40.65
C LEU A 862 -9.70 -52.18 -42.14
N THR A 863 -9.88 -50.92 -42.55
CA THR A 863 -9.51 -50.43 -43.88
C THR A 863 -8.02 -50.11 -43.98
N GLN A 864 -7.40 -49.72 -42.85
CA GLN A 864 -5.97 -49.41 -42.71
C GLN A 864 -5.11 -50.68 -42.56
N GLU A 865 -5.40 -51.48 -41.54
CA GLU A 865 -4.63 -52.67 -41.12
C GLU A 865 -5.10 -53.98 -41.78
N GLY A 866 -6.32 -53.98 -42.33
CA GLY A 866 -6.98 -55.14 -42.93
C GLY A 866 -7.99 -55.85 -42.00
N ASN A 867 -8.92 -56.60 -42.61
CA ASN A 867 -10.07 -57.19 -41.91
C ASN A 867 -9.72 -58.13 -40.74
N ASP A 868 -8.57 -58.80 -40.80
CA ASP A 868 -8.10 -59.75 -39.78
C ASP A 868 -7.44 -59.06 -38.57
N PHE A 869 -7.24 -57.73 -38.60
CA PHE A 869 -6.68 -56.97 -37.49
C PHE A 869 -7.53 -57.09 -36.21
N ILE A 870 -6.86 -57.31 -35.08
CA ILE A 870 -7.41 -57.36 -33.72
C ILE A 870 -6.36 -56.77 -32.78
N ASP A 871 -6.70 -55.73 -32.03
CA ASP A 871 -5.85 -55.25 -30.94
C ASP A 871 -6.08 -56.07 -29.66
N LEU A 872 -5.05 -56.77 -29.21
CA LEU A 872 -5.10 -57.58 -27.98
C LEU A 872 -4.89 -56.77 -26.70
N GLY A 873 -4.60 -55.47 -26.78
CA GLY A 873 -4.37 -54.60 -25.63
C GLY A 873 -3.24 -55.12 -24.74
N LEU A 874 -3.46 -55.12 -23.42
CA LEU A 874 -2.51 -55.63 -22.43
C LEU A 874 -2.08 -57.09 -22.71
N GLY A 875 -2.99 -57.95 -23.17
CA GLY A 875 -2.68 -59.35 -23.49
C GLY A 875 -1.62 -59.52 -24.58
N GLY A 876 -1.57 -58.60 -25.55
CA GLY A 876 -0.52 -58.55 -26.57
C GLY A 876 0.86 -58.13 -26.04
N VAL A 877 0.89 -57.41 -24.92
CA VAL A 877 2.12 -56.97 -24.23
C VAL A 877 2.58 -58.03 -23.23
N SER A 878 1.66 -58.54 -22.39
CA SER A 878 1.95 -59.50 -21.32
C SER A 878 2.11 -60.94 -21.81
N ASN A 879 1.55 -61.26 -22.98
CA ASN A 879 1.41 -62.62 -23.52
C ASN A 879 0.59 -63.53 -22.59
N ILE A 880 -0.44 -62.97 -21.93
CA ILE A 880 -1.36 -63.66 -21.03
C ILE A 880 -2.77 -63.67 -21.64
N ASP A 881 -3.28 -64.85 -22.01
CA ASP A 881 -4.54 -65.00 -22.73
C ASP A 881 -5.76 -64.41 -22.01
N SER A 882 -5.76 -64.40 -20.67
CA SER A 882 -6.82 -63.79 -19.85
C SER A 882 -6.81 -62.25 -19.83
N GLU A 883 -5.86 -61.63 -20.55
CA GLU A 883 -5.74 -60.17 -20.69
C GLU A 883 -5.93 -59.68 -22.12
N ASN A 884 -6.14 -60.59 -23.07
CA ASN A 884 -6.50 -60.25 -24.44
C ASN A 884 -7.76 -59.37 -24.45
N GLY A 885 -7.68 -58.21 -25.09
CA GLY A 885 -8.73 -57.21 -25.18
C GLY A 885 -8.82 -56.23 -24.02
N LYS A 886 -7.98 -56.35 -22.98
CA LYS A 886 -8.00 -55.42 -21.83
C LYS A 886 -7.19 -54.16 -22.12
N PHE A 887 -7.78 -53.00 -21.87
CA PHE A 887 -7.13 -51.69 -21.95
C PHE A 887 -7.22 -50.95 -20.61
N ARG A 888 -6.25 -50.07 -20.36
CA ARG A 888 -6.20 -49.27 -19.13
C ARG A 888 -7.41 -48.34 -19.05
N VAL A 889 -8.11 -48.34 -17.92
CA VAL A 889 -9.22 -47.42 -17.64
C VAL A 889 -8.71 -45.96 -17.79
N PRO A 890 -9.23 -45.16 -18.73
CA PRO A 890 -8.77 -43.78 -18.93
C PRO A 890 -9.31 -42.87 -17.82
N THR A 891 -8.63 -41.73 -17.61
CA THR A 891 -9.23 -40.61 -16.87
C THR A 891 -10.44 -40.07 -17.62
N LEU A 892 -11.46 -39.62 -16.88
CA LEU A 892 -12.60 -38.89 -17.46
C LEU A 892 -12.46 -37.36 -17.33
N ARG A 893 -11.33 -36.86 -16.82
CA ARG A 893 -11.03 -35.42 -16.90
C ARG A 893 -10.85 -35.03 -18.36
N ASN A 894 -11.41 -33.89 -18.73
CA ASN A 894 -11.44 -33.36 -20.10
C ASN A 894 -12.16 -34.23 -21.15
N VAL A 895 -12.86 -35.31 -20.74
CA VAL A 895 -13.45 -36.29 -21.67
C VAL A 895 -14.55 -35.73 -22.58
N ALA A 896 -15.06 -34.53 -22.32
CA ALA A 896 -16.04 -33.88 -23.20
C ALA A 896 -15.43 -33.17 -24.42
N ASP A 897 -14.12 -32.93 -24.40
CA ASP A 897 -13.37 -32.15 -25.39
C ASP A 897 -12.41 -33.04 -26.22
N THR A 898 -12.37 -34.34 -25.93
CA THR A 898 -11.43 -35.31 -26.51
C THR A 898 -12.08 -36.46 -27.31
N PRO A 899 -12.97 -36.19 -28.28
CA PRO A 899 -13.39 -37.21 -29.25
C PRO A 899 -12.29 -37.45 -30.31
N PRO A 900 -12.35 -38.57 -31.07
CA PRO A 900 -13.26 -39.71 -30.87
C PRO A 900 -12.81 -40.62 -29.72
N TYR A 901 -13.71 -41.49 -29.26
CA TYR A 901 -13.60 -42.20 -27.99
C TYR A 901 -13.25 -43.69 -28.12
N MET A 902 -12.83 -44.27 -26.99
CA MET A 902 -12.26 -45.63 -26.84
C MET A 902 -10.87 -45.79 -27.48
N HIS A 903 -10.21 -46.92 -27.22
CA HIS A 903 -8.84 -47.19 -27.69
C HIS A 903 -8.68 -47.12 -29.21
N ASN A 904 -9.75 -47.34 -29.95
CA ASN A 904 -9.80 -47.40 -31.40
C ASN A 904 -10.63 -46.27 -32.06
N GLY A 905 -11.04 -45.24 -31.30
CA GLY A 905 -11.73 -44.06 -31.85
C GLY A 905 -13.07 -44.36 -32.54
N VAL A 906 -13.83 -45.34 -32.06
CA VAL A 906 -15.04 -45.87 -32.75
C VAL A 906 -16.32 -45.06 -32.49
N PHE A 907 -16.36 -44.24 -31.44
CA PHE A 907 -17.52 -43.37 -31.13
C PHE A 907 -17.13 -41.89 -31.23
N ASN A 908 -18.01 -41.05 -31.77
CA ASN A 908 -17.72 -39.63 -32.02
C ASN A 908 -18.23 -38.71 -30.89
N THR A 909 -19.15 -39.21 -30.07
CA THR A 909 -19.86 -38.44 -29.03
C THR A 909 -19.90 -39.19 -27.70
N LEU A 910 -19.92 -38.43 -26.59
CA LEU A 910 -20.18 -39.00 -25.26
C LEU A 910 -21.55 -39.69 -25.17
N THR A 911 -22.52 -39.29 -25.98
CA THR A 911 -23.83 -39.95 -26.05
C THR A 911 -23.69 -41.38 -26.56
N GLU A 912 -22.99 -41.60 -27.68
CA GLU A 912 -22.70 -42.93 -28.21
C GLU A 912 -21.92 -43.79 -27.20
N VAL A 913 -20.98 -43.20 -26.44
CA VAL A 913 -20.24 -43.90 -25.36
C VAL A 913 -21.18 -44.38 -24.25
N VAL A 914 -22.10 -43.54 -23.77
CA VAL A 914 -23.05 -43.92 -22.71
C VAL A 914 -24.13 -44.87 -23.25
N GLU A 915 -24.55 -44.71 -24.51
CA GLU A 915 -25.45 -45.64 -25.20
C GLU A 915 -24.82 -47.03 -25.42
N PHE A 916 -23.53 -47.10 -25.75
CA PHE A 916 -22.77 -48.35 -25.82
C PHE A 916 -22.80 -49.10 -24.50
N TYR A 917 -22.54 -48.44 -23.36
CA TYR A 917 -22.70 -49.06 -22.05
C TYR A 917 -24.17 -49.45 -21.78
N ASN A 918 -25.12 -48.61 -22.17
CA ASN A 918 -26.55 -48.87 -21.95
C ASN A 918 -27.09 -50.09 -22.70
N LEU A 919 -26.54 -50.40 -23.88
CA LEU A 919 -27.01 -51.46 -24.80
C LEU A 919 -25.95 -52.57 -25.02
N ARG A 920 -24.96 -52.67 -24.13
CA ARG A 920 -23.70 -53.41 -24.29
C ARG A 920 -23.87 -54.89 -24.64
N ASN A 921 -23.50 -55.27 -25.87
CA ASN A 921 -23.49 -56.66 -26.34
C ASN A 921 -22.05 -57.20 -26.47
N ALA A 922 -21.70 -58.21 -25.66
CA ALA A 922 -20.37 -58.83 -25.68
C ALA A 922 -20.05 -59.60 -26.99
N ALA A 923 -21.05 -59.91 -27.82
CA ALA A 923 -20.83 -60.58 -29.11
C ALA A 923 -20.29 -59.65 -30.21
N ASP A 924 -20.43 -58.33 -30.05
CA ASP A 924 -20.01 -57.32 -31.05
C ASP A 924 -18.59 -56.78 -30.78
N ALA A 925 -17.93 -57.26 -29.72
CA ALA A 925 -16.62 -56.80 -29.25
C ALA A 925 -15.47 -57.14 -30.22
N GLU A 926 -14.46 -56.27 -30.29
CA GLU A 926 -13.20 -56.51 -31.01
C GLU A 926 -12.46 -57.76 -30.52
N VAL A 927 -12.43 -57.96 -29.21
CA VAL A 927 -12.01 -59.20 -28.55
C VAL A 927 -13.16 -59.68 -27.67
N THR A 928 -13.82 -60.78 -28.08
CA THR A 928 -14.94 -61.38 -27.33
C THR A 928 -14.48 -62.23 -26.13
N ALA A 929 -13.18 -62.56 -26.05
CA ALA A 929 -12.58 -63.18 -24.88
C ALA A 929 -12.40 -62.16 -23.74
N ASN A 930 -12.53 -62.61 -22.50
CA ASN A 930 -12.31 -61.80 -21.28
C ASN A 930 -13.21 -60.56 -21.13
N VAL A 931 -14.28 -60.41 -21.93
CA VAL A 931 -15.22 -59.28 -21.79
C VAL A 931 -15.80 -59.26 -20.39
N THR A 932 -15.63 -58.12 -19.72
CA THR A 932 -15.92 -57.91 -18.31
C THR A 932 -17.43 -58.01 -18.08
N ASN A 933 -17.89 -59.09 -17.44
CA ASN A 933 -19.31 -59.47 -17.26
C ASN A 933 -20.06 -58.68 -16.17
N ASP A 934 -19.42 -57.67 -15.60
CA ASP A 934 -19.94 -56.94 -14.43
C ASP A 934 -21.10 -56.02 -14.78
N ASP A 935 -21.80 -55.53 -13.75
CA ASP A 935 -23.01 -54.66 -13.80
C ASP A 935 -22.77 -53.24 -14.37
N VAL A 936 -21.76 -53.07 -15.23
CA VAL A 936 -21.36 -51.84 -15.91
C VAL A 936 -21.92 -51.73 -17.33
N GLY A 937 -22.85 -52.61 -17.74
CA GLY A 937 -23.55 -52.46 -19.01
C GLY A 937 -24.90 -53.19 -19.05
N ASN A 938 -25.69 -52.93 -20.10
CA ASN A 938 -27.14 -53.19 -20.12
C ASN A 938 -27.86 -52.41 -19.00
N LEU A 939 -27.54 -51.12 -18.89
CA LEU A 939 -27.89 -50.26 -17.76
C LEU A 939 -29.39 -49.89 -17.68
N ASN A 940 -30.17 -50.16 -18.73
CA ASN A 940 -31.60 -49.84 -18.83
C ASN A 940 -31.94 -48.35 -18.60
N LEU A 941 -31.00 -47.46 -18.90
CA LEU A 941 -31.16 -46.00 -18.81
C LEU A 941 -32.12 -45.49 -19.87
N ASN A 942 -32.99 -44.56 -19.46
CA ASN A 942 -33.79 -43.76 -20.38
C ASN A 942 -32.97 -42.56 -20.95
N PRO A 943 -33.42 -41.90 -22.03
CA PRO A 943 -32.67 -40.82 -22.66
C PRO A 943 -32.33 -39.63 -21.75
N MET A 944 -33.14 -39.33 -20.73
CA MET A 944 -32.84 -38.26 -19.77
C MET A 944 -31.68 -38.65 -18.83
N GLN A 945 -31.59 -39.93 -18.45
CA GLN A 945 -30.49 -40.43 -17.62
C GLN A 945 -29.17 -40.48 -18.40
N ILE A 946 -29.22 -40.85 -19.69
CA ILE A 946 -28.07 -40.76 -20.61
C ILE A 946 -27.61 -39.31 -20.72
N ALA A 947 -28.53 -38.38 -21.00
CA ALA A 947 -28.23 -36.94 -21.09
C ALA A 947 -27.75 -36.34 -19.76
N ALA A 948 -28.16 -36.89 -18.61
CA ALA A 948 -27.67 -36.48 -17.30
C ALA A 948 -26.22 -36.91 -17.08
N ILE A 949 -25.87 -38.17 -17.36
CA ILE A 949 -24.48 -38.66 -17.27
C ILE A 949 -23.57 -37.85 -18.22
N VAL A 950 -24.00 -37.62 -19.46
CA VAL A 950 -23.24 -36.78 -20.41
C VAL A 950 -23.07 -35.33 -19.90
N ALA A 951 -24.08 -34.75 -19.25
CA ALA A 951 -23.94 -33.42 -18.64
C ALA A 951 -22.94 -33.42 -17.46
N PHE A 952 -22.96 -34.44 -16.61
CA PHE A 952 -21.96 -34.60 -15.56
C PHE A 952 -20.54 -34.74 -16.12
N LEU A 953 -20.32 -35.56 -17.15
CA LEU A 953 -19.00 -35.72 -17.76
C LEU A 953 -18.45 -34.40 -18.34
N ARG A 954 -19.33 -33.50 -18.82
CA ARG A 954 -18.93 -32.13 -19.22
C ARG A 954 -18.42 -31.27 -18.07
N THR A 955 -18.83 -31.53 -16.83
CA THR A 955 -18.32 -30.80 -15.65
C THR A 955 -16.86 -31.12 -15.33
N LEU A 956 -16.30 -32.20 -15.89
CA LEU A 956 -14.93 -32.68 -15.66
C LEU A 956 -13.89 -32.01 -16.58
N SER A 957 -14.31 -31.00 -17.35
CA SER A 957 -13.48 -30.29 -18.34
C SER A 957 -12.84 -29.04 -17.72
N ASP A 958 -11.52 -28.91 -17.82
CA ASP A 958 -10.71 -27.82 -17.28
C ASP A 958 -10.93 -26.48 -18.00
N GLY A 959 -10.56 -25.38 -17.33
CA GLY A 959 -10.77 -24.03 -17.84
C GLY A 959 -12.15 -23.44 -17.52
N TYR A 960 -12.87 -23.99 -16.54
CA TYR A 960 -14.15 -23.46 -16.10
C TYR A 960 -14.03 -22.04 -15.54
N SER A 961 -14.92 -21.15 -15.99
CA SER A 961 -15.02 -19.77 -15.53
C SER A 961 -16.48 -19.42 -15.18
N ASN A 962 -16.68 -18.78 -14.03
CA ASN A 962 -17.97 -18.22 -13.63
C ASN A 962 -18.29 -16.99 -14.51
N ASN A 963 -19.14 -17.19 -15.54
CA ASN A 963 -19.78 -16.15 -16.35
C ASN A 963 -21.29 -16.15 -16.10
#